data_AF-A0A2N5Y2B8-F1
#
_entry.id   AF-A0A2N5Y2B8-F1
#
_cell.length_a   1.000
_cell.length_b   1.000
_cell.length_c   1.000
_cell.angle_alpha   90.00
_cell.angle_beta   90.00
_cell.angle_gamma   90.00
#
_symmetry.space_group_name_H-M   'P 1'
#
loop_
_entity.id
_entity.type
_entity.pdbx_description
1 polymer ?
#
loop_
_entity_poly.entity_id
_entity_poly.type
_entity_poly.pdbx_seq_one_letter_code
_entity_poly.pdbx_strand_id
1 'polypeptide(L)'
;MNKNIQLFPFSRRRLAITISMLASGATLVAGTALAQDISPPWESPVHVFSIQDLQSGFDGSTFGPAGAAQDPDAICGLPGGTACPATTDPATGLPLVAPFTDKDGVILYPVDSEFGFEVVDFLGAQAKTREAPRDYQEGFVGNIFDGAEVVGIKISNFATDTYKVKPPMGTWCQGLGGTSVKCSTEHYVVMEHTLSCHEVVPYFFADPTDGSQAYLSLPDGSDFFSCADAELDDNASILVNGMPIGGLLTDVKPGVQMDANDNTTVRNDIAVSSDYSITLKDDGKPLYRWGALIKRPNDVRLYARLPLPDAWKEPDADYQIESAKLVVTHWITNNPNDQLRPEDLENEAATGRKPSYRVDAAGNWVSTRECYEGDGDFIDSEEGSSDPGAIGVGTIFKNNSTNYSIPAGINPPEPFSSDLVGGFTNAFYTSINRDPFEWSYVDPVAAASGEFEFIGTALPLSPVEVADRGLELVSGPRWRLKANKFGQDIPGLEIPLIECSAPPFARENVRYEVGETVTTVINLLDWDESEGPSPLATSKGWVDVLENDFVTVADTINGVPVTTNGLPMTNDFDLAVYVKGDRKPTAVFTAQLIINEDVEVPVPDSDMSITNFKVPSKVNTLRSNILISAVVGNDPSALASGSGTVNISGIDGTGAEVGNFSASFSDIEPGKKENFKFRWTSPAQRTEVLWTATVTVDGQVVSSAQGMTLVRDKG
;
A
#
# COMPACT_ATOMS: atom_id res chain seq x y z
N MET A 1 -20.56 35.51 -63.62
CA MET A 1 -21.52 34.75 -62.80
C MET A 1 -21.06 34.80 -61.35
N ASN A 2 -21.89 35.39 -60.49
CA ASN A 2 -21.74 35.70 -59.06
C ASN A 2 -21.65 34.42 -58.20
N LYS A 3 -20.80 34.35 -57.14
CA LYS A 3 -21.02 34.69 -55.70
C LYS A 3 -22.15 33.85 -55.05
N ASN A 4 -22.16 33.42 -53.79
CA ASN A 4 -21.38 33.58 -52.55
C ASN A 4 -22.03 32.62 -51.51
N ILE A 5 -21.27 32.01 -50.58
CA ILE A 5 -21.26 32.23 -49.10
C ILE A 5 -22.63 32.23 -48.37
N GLN A 6 -22.77 31.41 -47.30
CA GLN A 6 -23.16 31.76 -45.90
C GLN A 6 -23.56 30.48 -45.12
N LEU A 7 -22.86 30.11 -44.03
CA LEU A 7 -23.00 30.53 -42.62
C LEU A 7 -24.37 30.20 -41.99
N PHE A 8 -24.37 29.39 -40.93
CA PHE A 8 -25.33 29.56 -39.82
C PHE A 8 -24.66 29.40 -38.44
N PRO A 9 -25.03 30.21 -37.44
CA PRO A 9 -24.39 30.28 -36.12
C PRO A 9 -25.23 29.63 -34.99
N PHE A 10 -24.60 29.59 -33.81
CA PHE A 10 -25.15 29.29 -32.48
C PHE A 10 -26.56 29.85 -32.20
N SER A 11 -27.37 29.06 -31.48
CA SER A 11 -28.41 29.58 -30.57
C SER A 11 -28.73 28.57 -29.45
N ARG A 12 -28.32 28.90 -28.22
CA ARG A 12 -28.83 28.32 -26.97
C ARG A 12 -30.35 28.45 -26.91
N ARG A 13 -31.09 27.37 -26.62
CA ARG A 13 -32.39 27.45 -25.94
C ARG A 13 -32.59 26.25 -25.01
N ARG A 14 -32.73 26.58 -23.72
CA ARG A 14 -33.32 25.74 -22.67
C ARG A 14 -34.70 25.26 -23.14
N LEU A 15 -35.02 23.99 -22.94
CA LEU A 15 -36.41 23.53 -22.98
C LEU A 15 -36.70 22.64 -21.78
N ALA A 16 -37.70 23.08 -21.02
CA ALA A 16 -38.25 22.45 -19.84
C ALA A 16 -38.80 21.06 -20.17
N ILE A 17 -38.40 20.06 -19.38
CA ILE A 17 -39.03 18.74 -19.41
C ILE A 17 -40.37 18.87 -18.69
N THR A 18 -41.44 18.71 -19.47
CA THR A 18 -42.81 18.66 -18.99
C THR A 18 -43.10 17.20 -18.64
N ILE A 19 -43.34 16.92 -17.36
CA ILE A 19 -43.74 15.60 -16.87
C ILE A 19 -45.18 15.34 -17.35
N SER A 20 -45.35 14.42 -18.30
CA SER A 20 -46.65 13.82 -18.62
C SER A 20 -46.73 12.43 -18.01
N MET A 21 -47.57 12.32 -16.98
CA MET A 21 -47.96 11.05 -16.38
C MET A 21 -48.73 10.20 -17.40
N LEU A 22 -48.24 8.99 -17.65
CA LEU A 22 -49.00 7.91 -18.26
C LEU A 22 -48.88 6.70 -17.32
N ALA A 23 -49.98 6.45 -16.61
CA ALA A 23 -50.15 5.29 -15.75
C ALA A 23 -50.48 4.08 -16.61
N SER A 24 -49.58 3.09 -16.60
CA SER A 24 -49.82 1.74 -17.09
C SER A 24 -49.28 0.78 -16.06
N GLY A 25 -50.17 0.08 -15.37
CA GLY A 25 -49.83 -0.88 -14.32
C GLY A 25 -49.05 -2.06 -14.88
N ALA A 26 -47.83 -2.21 -14.36
CA ALA A 26 -47.13 -3.48 -14.26
C ALA A 26 -46.69 -3.60 -12.80
N THR A 27 -47.12 -4.68 -12.16
CA THR A 27 -46.73 -5.04 -10.80
C THR A 27 -45.24 -5.37 -10.80
N LEU A 28 -44.40 -4.33 -10.64
CA LEU A 28 -43.03 -4.50 -10.19
C LEU A 28 -43.07 -4.63 -8.67
N VAL A 29 -42.63 -5.78 -8.17
CA VAL A 29 -42.05 -5.85 -6.83
C VAL A 29 -40.77 -5.01 -6.91
N ALA A 30 -40.90 -3.71 -6.65
CA ALA A 30 -39.76 -2.87 -6.39
C ALA A 30 -39.24 -3.25 -5.00
N GLY A 31 -38.24 -4.13 -4.96
CA GLY A 31 -37.29 -4.08 -3.86
C GLY A 31 -36.65 -2.70 -3.94
N THR A 32 -37.03 -1.81 -3.02
CA THR A 32 -36.28 -0.58 -2.78
C THR A 32 -34.92 -1.03 -2.26
N ALA A 33 -33.89 -1.00 -3.11
CA ALA A 33 -32.52 -0.89 -2.62
C ALA A 33 -32.49 0.41 -1.81
N LEU A 34 -32.47 0.30 -0.48
CA LEU A 34 -32.13 1.42 0.38
C LEU A 34 -30.70 1.82 -0.02
N ALA A 35 -30.46 3.11 -0.18
CA ALA A 35 -29.09 3.60 -0.26
C ALA A 35 -28.35 3.09 0.99
N GLN A 36 -27.22 2.42 0.80
CA GLN A 36 -26.41 1.89 1.90
C GLN A 36 -25.86 3.07 2.69
N ASP A 37 -25.99 3.04 4.02
CA ASP A 37 -25.54 4.12 4.88
C ASP A 37 -24.00 4.20 4.85
N ILE A 38 -23.46 5.41 4.81
CA ILE A 38 -22.02 5.65 4.96
C ILE A 38 -21.65 5.31 6.42
N SER A 39 -20.57 4.55 6.61
CA SER A 39 -20.08 4.27 7.96
C SER A 39 -19.74 5.58 8.69
N PRO A 40 -20.09 5.75 9.97
CA PRO A 40 -19.60 6.89 10.72
C PRO A 40 -18.06 6.86 10.83
N PRO A 41 -17.44 8.01 11.10
CA PRO A 41 -16.03 8.09 11.48
C PRO A 41 -15.70 7.12 12.60
N TRP A 42 -14.60 6.39 12.44
CA TRP A 42 -14.15 5.40 13.42
C TRP A 42 -12.63 5.33 13.47
N GLU A 43 -12.10 5.25 14.69
CA GLU A 43 -10.70 4.95 14.95
C GLU A 43 -10.63 3.71 15.83
N SER A 44 -9.82 2.73 15.42
CA SER A 44 -9.50 1.62 16.32
C SER A 44 -8.67 2.14 17.51
N PRO A 45 -8.66 1.42 18.65
CA PRO A 45 -7.58 1.53 19.61
C PRO A 45 -6.23 1.36 18.91
N VAL A 46 -5.21 2.05 19.41
CA VAL A 46 -3.83 1.87 18.95
C VAL A 46 -3.34 0.51 19.43
N HIS A 47 -3.02 -0.39 18.50
CA HIS A 47 -2.33 -1.64 18.79
C HIS A 47 -0.85 -1.36 19.02
N VAL A 48 -0.28 -1.86 20.11
CA VAL A 48 1.15 -1.79 20.39
C VAL A 48 1.76 -3.17 20.18
N PHE A 49 2.69 -3.28 19.24
CA PHE A 49 3.26 -4.58 18.89
C PHE A 49 4.14 -5.13 20.01
N SER A 50 4.10 -6.45 20.19
CA SER A 50 4.91 -7.18 21.16
C SER A 50 5.21 -8.60 20.67
N ILE A 51 6.05 -9.33 21.41
CA ILE A 51 6.29 -10.76 21.14
C ILE A 51 5.02 -11.62 21.12
N GLN A 52 3.90 -11.15 21.70
CA GLN A 52 2.61 -11.85 21.64
C GLN A 52 2.04 -11.90 20.22
N ASP A 53 2.44 -10.96 19.37
CA ASP A 53 1.95 -10.84 17.99
C ASP A 53 2.77 -11.70 17.02
N LEU A 54 3.82 -12.40 17.48
CA LEU A 54 4.58 -13.31 16.63
C LEU A 54 3.67 -14.42 16.10
N GLN A 55 3.57 -14.52 14.78
CA GLN A 55 2.93 -15.63 14.08
C GLN A 55 3.96 -16.74 13.82
N SER A 56 3.58 -17.99 14.06
CA SER A 56 4.49 -19.14 14.03
C SER A 56 4.18 -20.15 12.93
N GLY A 57 2.96 -20.20 12.38
CA GLY A 57 2.57 -21.23 11.42
C GLY A 57 1.48 -20.84 10.43
N PHE A 58 1.39 -21.61 9.35
CA PHE A 58 0.35 -21.47 8.32
C PHE A 58 -1.05 -21.89 8.80
N ASP A 59 -1.14 -22.47 10.01
CA ASP A 59 -2.38 -22.75 10.73
C ASP A 59 -2.92 -21.53 11.50
N GLY A 60 -2.32 -20.35 11.31
CA GLY A 60 -2.70 -19.14 12.03
C GLY A 60 -2.29 -19.13 13.50
N SER A 61 -1.35 -19.99 13.89
CA SER A 61 -0.82 -20.00 15.25
C SER A 61 0.03 -18.77 15.55
N THR A 62 -0.14 -18.23 16.77
CA THR A 62 0.68 -17.13 17.30
C THR A 62 1.26 -17.48 18.65
N PHE A 63 2.35 -16.83 19.06
CA PHE A 63 2.88 -16.96 20.41
C PHE A 63 1.85 -16.52 21.47
N GLY A 64 1.20 -15.39 21.21
CA GLY A 64 0.11 -14.87 22.02
C GLY A 64 -1.24 -15.52 21.72
N PRO A 65 -2.29 -15.07 22.41
CA PRO A 65 -3.63 -15.66 22.31
C PRO A 65 -4.46 -15.14 21.13
N ALA A 66 -3.92 -14.22 20.33
CA ALA A 66 -4.69 -13.52 19.31
C ALA A 66 -4.98 -14.40 18.08
N GLY A 67 -4.05 -15.28 17.67
CA GLY A 67 -4.20 -16.11 16.48
C GLY A 67 -5.30 -17.16 16.55
N ALA A 68 -5.44 -17.95 15.49
CA ALA A 68 -6.40 -19.06 15.42
C ALA A 68 -6.02 -20.21 16.38
N ALA A 69 -4.73 -20.34 16.69
CA ALA A 69 -4.19 -21.24 17.70
C ALA A 69 -3.06 -20.53 18.47
N GLN A 70 -2.69 -21.09 19.64
CA GLN A 70 -1.57 -20.59 20.43
C GLN A 70 -0.38 -21.55 20.36
N ASP A 71 0.80 -21.01 20.10
CA ASP A 71 2.09 -21.71 20.13
C ASP A 71 3.03 -21.07 21.17
N PRO A 72 2.93 -21.45 22.46
CA PRO A 72 3.78 -20.89 23.51
C PRO A 72 5.26 -21.31 23.40
N ASP A 73 5.57 -22.23 22.49
CA ASP A 73 6.90 -22.78 22.27
C ASP A 73 7.56 -22.15 21.02
N ALA A 74 6.91 -21.20 20.33
CA ALA A 74 7.48 -20.51 19.17
C ALA A 74 8.72 -19.65 19.51
N ILE A 75 8.91 -19.31 20.79
CA ILE A 75 10.05 -18.50 21.27
C ILE A 75 10.77 -19.26 22.40
N CYS A 76 12.08 -19.45 22.25
CA CYS A 76 12.89 -20.08 23.28
C CYS A 76 13.67 -19.08 24.15
N GLY A 77 14.02 -19.51 25.36
CA GLY A 77 14.89 -18.76 26.26
C GLY A 77 14.20 -17.64 27.05
N LEU A 78 12.89 -17.46 26.87
CA LEU A 78 12.09 -16.56 27.69
C LEU A 78 12.10 -17.00 29.17
N PRO A 79 12.11 -16.06 30.13
CA PRO A 79 11.98 -16.40 31.54
C PRO A 79 10.71 -17.21 31.84
N GLY A 80 10.88 -18.48 32.25
CA GLY A 80 9.76 -19.39 32.52
C GLY A 80 9.13 -20.04 31.29
N GLY A 81 9.65 -19.79 30.09
CA GLY A 81 9.24 -20.43 28.85
C GLY A 81 10.10 -21.65 28.47
N THR A 82 9.96 -22.10 27.23
CA THR A 82 10.72 -23.23 26.69
C THR A 82 12.22 -22.91 26.56
N ALA A 83 13.06 -23.86 26.96
CA ALA A 83 14.51 -23.69 26.90
C ALA A 83 15.00 -23.80 25.44
N CYS A 84 15.98 -22.98 25.06
CA CYS A 84 16.62 -23.11 23.75
C CYS A 84 17.37 -24.44 23.62
N PRO A 85 17.46 -25.01 22.41
CA PRO A 85 18.24 -26.21 22.16
C PRO A 85 19.69 -26.06 22.64
N ALA A 86 20.23 -27.12 23.26
CA ALA A 86 21.62 -27.14 23.74
C ALA A 86 22.63 -27.46 22.63
N THR A 87 22.23 -27.38 21.36
CA THR A 87 23.11 -27.60 20.21
C THR A 87 24.17 -26.51 20.18
N THR A 88 25.43 -26.91 19.97
CA THR A 88 26.58 -26.01 19.96
C THR A 88 27.25 -26.05 18.59
N ASP A 89 27.77 -24.90 18.17
CA ASP A 89 28.63 -24.80 17.00
C ASP A 89 29.93 -25.57 17.27
N PRO A 90 30.24 -26.61 16.49
CA PRO A 90 31.47 -27.39 16.69
C PRO A 90 32.76 -26.55 16.55
N ALA A 91 32.72 -25.43 15.83
CA ALA A 91 33.88 -24.56 15.61
C ALA A 91 34.15 -23.63 16.80
N THR A 92 33.09 -23.12 17.46
CA THR A 92 33.22 -22.12 18.53
C THR A 92 32.92 -22.68 19.92
N GLY A 93 32.25 -23.84 20.01
CA GLY A 93 31.77 -24.42 21.27
C GLY A 93 30.65 -23.63 21.94
N LEU A 94 30.11 -22.60 21.27
CA LEU A 94 29.02 -21.76 21.75
C LEU A 94 27.67 -22.34 21.29
N PRO A 95 26.56 -22.05 22.00
CA PRO A 95 25.22 -22.42 21.53
C PRO A 95 24.96 -21.87 20.12
N LEU A 96 24.41 -22.68 19.23
CA LEU A 96 23.96 -22.24 17.90
C LEU A 96 22.81 -21.23 18.02
N VAL A 97 21.97 -21.44 19.04
CA VAL A 97 20.77 -20.64 19.29
C VAL A 97 20.73 -20.22 20.75
N ALA A 98 20.73 -18.91 21.00
CA ALA A 98 20.57 -18.32 22.32
C ALA A 98 20.06 -16.88 22.21
N PRO A 99 19.35 -16.36 23.24
CA PRO A 99 19.02 -14.95 23.31
C PRO A 99 20.26 -14.07 23.29
N PHE A 100 20.18 -12.90 22.65
CA PHE A 100 21.27 -11.93 22.62
C PHE A 100 20.75 -10.51 22.84
N THR A 101 21.63 -9.63 23.33
CA THR A 101 21.32 -8.20 23.46
C THR A 101 21.84 -7.46 22.25
N ASP A 102 20.98 -6.70 21.59
CA ASP A 102 21.37 -5.90 20.44
C ASP A 102 22.08 -4.59 20.83
N LYS A 103 22.43 -3.79 19.81
CA LYS A 103 23.15 -2.52 19.99
C LYS A 103 22.37 -1.46 20.79
N ASP A 104 21.05 -1.57 20.87
CA ASP A 104 20.16 -0.62 21.53
C ASP A 104 19.74 -1.14 22.93
N GLY A 105 20.33 -2.25 23.38
CA GLY A 105 20.10 -2.83 24.70
C GLY A 105 18.87 -3.74 24.80
N VAL A 106 18.22 -4.05 23.68
CA VAL A 106 17.03 -4.92 23.65
C VAL A 106 17.48 -6.37 23.60
N ILE A 107 16.90 -7.22 24.46
CA ILE A 107 17.13 -8.67 24.41
C ILE A 107 16.21 -9.27 23.35
N LEU A 108 16.80 -9.91 22.35
CA LEU A 108 16.10 -10.62 21.29
C LEU A 108 16.20 -12.14 21.53
N TYR A 109 15.07 -12.81 21.43
CA TYR A 109 14.89 -14.23 21.69
C TYR A 109 14.69 -15.00 20.38
N PRO A 110 15.30 -16.18 20.22
CA PRO A 110 15.18 -16.98 19.01
C PRO A 110 13.76 -17.46 18.75
N VAL A 111 13.40 -17.51 17.47
CA VAL A 111 12.07 -17.89 16.96
C VAL A 111 12.16 -19.19 16.17
N ASP A 112 11.17 -20.06 16.37
CA ASP A 112 10.81 -21.16 15.47
C ASP A 112 9.49 -20.81 14.74
N SER A 113 9.50 -20.88 13.41
CA SER A 113 8.33 -20.63 12.58
C SER A 113 8.36 -21.43 11.27
N GLU A 114 7.18 -21.67 10.68
CA GLU A 114 7.04 -22.38 9.39
C GLU A 114 7.41 -21.50 8.17
N PHE A 115 7.64 -20.20 8.38
CA PHE A 115 7.87 -19.21 7.32
C PHE A 115 9.31 -19.16 6.81
N GLY A 116 10.02 -20.28 6.91
CA GLY A 116 11.38 -20.45 6.43
C GLY A 116 11.52 -21.58 5.41
N PHE A 117 12.72 -21.71 4.82
CA PHE A 117 12.99 -22.71 3.78
C PHE A 117 14.24 -23.54 4.07
N GLU A 118 14.20 -24.81 3.67
CA GLU A 118 15.39 -25.63 3.46
C GLU A 118 15.80 -25.53 1.99
N VAL A 119 17.00 -25.05 1.72
CA VAL A 119 17.49 -24.83 0.35
C VAL A 119 18.57 -25.83 -0.03
N VAL A 120 18.54 -26.29 -1.29
CA VAL A 120 19.56 -27.18 -1.85
C VAL A 120 19.95 -26.71 -3.25
N ASP A 121 21.26 -26.48 -3.43
CA ASP A 121 21.87 -26.12 -4.71
C ASP A 121 21.38 -27.02 -5.85
N PHE A 122 20.90 -26.39 -6.92
CA PHE A 122 20.39 -27.00 -8.15
C PHE A 122 19.14 -27.88 -8.01
N LEU A 123 18.57 -28.00 -6.81
CA LEU A 123 17.28 -28.67 -6.60
C LEU A 123 16.15 -27.65 -6.37
N GLY A 124 16.35 -26.70 -5.47
CA GLY A 124 15.32 -25.72 -5.11
C GLY A 124 15.26 -25.44 -3.61
N ALA A 125 14.06 -25.06 -3.16
CA ALA A 125 13.74 -24.76 -1.78
C ALA A 125 12.47 -25.52 -1.37
N GLN A 126 12.48 -26.05 -0.16
CA GLN A 126 11.34 -26.71 0.46
C GLN A 126 10.93 -25.90 1.69
N ALA A 127 9.62 -25.65 1.87
CA ALA A 127 9.13 -25.00 3.07
C ALA A 127 9.49 -25.83 4.31
N LYS A 128 9.94 -25.17 5.38
CA LYS A 128 10.18 -25.83 6.66
C LYS A 128 8.85 -26.30 7.25
N THR A 129 8.93 -27.38 8.02
CA THR A 129 7.82 -27.81 8.89
C THR A 129 8.21 -27.59 10.33
N ARG A 130 7.24 -27.24 11.18
CA ARG A 130 7.43 -27.05 12.63
C ARG A 130 7.50 -28.39 13.39
N GLU A 131 8.01 -29.43 12.76
CA GLU A 131 8.06 -30.77 13.36
C GLU A 131 9.20 -30.88 14.40
N ALA A 132 9.05 -31.80 15.35
CA ALA A 132 10.07 -32.02 16.37
C ALA A 132 11.29 -32.76 15.78
N PRO A 133 12.53 -32.30 16.05
CA PRO A 133 12.90 -31.23 16.97
C PRO A 133 12.73 -29.82 16.38
N ARG A 134 12.19 -28.88 17.18
CA ARG A 134 12.04 -27.47 16.82
C ARG A 134 13.38 -26.85 16.43
N ASP A 135 13.41 -26.16 15.30
CA ASP A 135 14.54 -25.37 14.81
C ASP A 135 14.25 -23.90 15.14
N TYR A 136 15.13 -23.22 15.86
CA TYR A 136 14.91 -21.82 16.29
C TYR A 136 15.88 -20.90 15.54
N GLN A 137 15.98 -21.10 14.23
CA GLN A 137 16.97 -20.49 13.33
C GLN A 137 16.31 -19.62 12.24
N GLU A 138 15.09 -19.16 12.47
CA GLU A 138 14.30 -18.36 11.52
C GLU A 138 14.52 -16.87 11.78
N GLY A 139 14.53 -16.48 13.06
CA GLY A 139 14.81 -15.12 13.48
C GLY A 139 14.88 -14.95 14.97
N PHE A 140 14.77 -13.70 15.40
CA PHE A 140 14.74 -13.28 16.77
C PHE A 140 13.73 -12.15 16.95
N VAL A 141 13.05 -12.16 18.10
CA VAL A 141 12.11 -11.10 18.50
C VAL A 141 12.34 -10.66 19.93
N GLY A 142 12.07 -9.38 20.23
CA GLY A 142 12.10 -8.89 21.60
C GLY A 142 11.25 -7.63 21.77
N ASN A 143 10.66 -7.49 22.95
CA ASN A 143 9.89 -6.29 23.30
C ASN A 143 10.83 -5.09 23.49
N ILE A 144 10.39 -3.94 22.99
CA ILE A 144 10.95 -2.63 23.30
C ILE A 144 10.18 -2.09 24.50
N PHE A 145 10.90 -1.66 25.53
CA PHE A 145 10.31 -1.15 26.76
C PHE A 145 10.60 0.34 26.94
N ASP A 146 9.59 1.09 27.39
CA ASP A 146 9.77 2.38 28.06
C ASP A 146 9.43 2.19 29.54
N GLY A 147 10.47 2.14 30.38
CA GLY A 147 10.32 1.69 31.78
C GLY A 147 9.85 0.24 31.86
N ALA A 148 8.59 0.02 32.25
CA ALA A 148 7.97 -1.30 32.36
C ALA A 148 6.90 -1.56 31.28
N GLU A 149 6.54 -0.54 30.52
CA GLU A 149 5.53 -0.62 29.46
C GLU A 149 6.18 -1.13 28.18
N VAL A 150 5.51 -2.04 27.47
CA VAL A 150 5.91 -2.44 26.11
C VAL A 150 5.45 -1.33 25.17
N VAL A 151 6.36 -0.82 24.34
CA VAL A 151 6.07 0.25 23.37
C VAL A 151 6.27 -0.18 21.92
N GLY A 152 6.70 -1.42 21.69
CA GLY A 152 6.90 -1.99 20.37
C GLY A 152 7.64 -3.32 20.44
N ILE A 153 7.94 -3.85 19.27
CA ILE A 153 8.71 -5.07 19.07
C ILE A 153 9.88 -4.79 18.14
N LYS A 154 10.98 -5.49 18.40
CA LYS A 154 12.15 -5.52 17.55
C LYS A 154 12.33 -6.91 16.97
N ILE A 155 12.59 -6.96 15.67
CA ILE A 155 12.64 -8.19 14.89
C ILE A 155 13.98 -8.25 14.17
N SER A 156 14.60 -9.42 14.13
CA SER A 156 15.82 -9.66 13.35
C SER A 156 15.77 -11.07 12.77
N ASN A 157 15.83 -11.20 11.45
CA ASN A 157 15.79 -12.52 10.81
C ASN A 157 17.19 -13.14 10.74
N PHE A 158 17.26 -14.45 10.52
CA PHE A 158 18.51 -15.06 10.10
C PHE A 158 18.92 -14.60 8.69
N ALA A 159 20.12 -14.98 8.28
CA ALA A 159 20.60 -14.67 6.95
C ALA A 159 19.66 -15.30 5.91
N THR A 160 19.30 -14.52 4.89
CA THR A 160 18.55 -15.01 3.73
C THR A 160 19.27 -16.21 3.12
N ASP A 161 18.57 -17.34 3.04
CA ASP A 161 19.09 -18.54 2.43
C ASP A 161 19.25 -18.34 0.92
N THR A 162 20.28 -18.96 0.35
CA THR A 162 20.55 -18.87 -1.08
C THR A 162 20.89 -20.24 -1.64
N TYR A 163 20.43 -20.52 -2.85
CA TYR A 163 20.85 -21.71 -3.57
C TYR A 163 21.21 -21.38 -5.02
N LYS A 164 22.18 -22.12 -5.53
CA LYS A 164 22.69 -21.98 -6.89
C LYS A 164 21.78 -22.65 -7.89
N VAL A 165 21.70 -22.07 -9.07
CA VAL A 165 20.98 -22.61 -10.21
C VAL A 165 21.81 -22.45 -11.47
N LYS A 166 21.43 -23.10 -12.56
CA LYS A 166 22.08 -22.85 -13.85
C LYS A 166 21.58 -21.52 -14.40
N PRO A 167 22.45 -20.61 -14.87
CA PRO A 167 21.99 -19.48 -15.69
C PRO A 167 21.18 -19.99 -16.89
N PRO A 168 20.11 -19.29 -17.30
CA PRO A 168 19.60 -18.01 -16.78
C PRO A 168 18.51 -18.14 -15.68
N MET A 169 18.46 -19.25 -14.93
CA MET A 169 17.30 -19.62 -14.10
C MET A 169 17.23 -18.91 -12.73
N GLY A 170 18.22 -18.09 -12.39
CA GLY A 170 18.32 -17.43 -11.10
C GLY A 170 17.72 -16.03 -11.08
N THR A 171 17.24 -15.59 -9.92
CA THR A 171 16.73 -14.22 -9.71
C THR A 171 17.81 -13.21 -9.33
N TRP A 172 19.05 -13.68 -9.14
CA TRP A 172 20.21 -12.86 -8.77
C TRP A 172 21.44 -13.26 -9.56
N CYS A 173 22.19 -12.26 -10.04
CA CYS A 173 23.54 -12.45 -10.56
C CYS A 173 24.53 -12.38 -9.40
N GLN A 174 25.46 -13.33 -9.35
CA GLN A 174 26.49 -13.39 -8.31
C GLN A 174 27.83 -12.90 -8.88
N GLY A 175 28.40 -11.87 -8.26
CA GLY A 175 29.71 -11.32 -8.62
C GLY A 175 30.89 -12.02 -7.92
N LEU A 176 32.08 -11.84 -8.47
CA LEU A 176 33.33 -12.20 -7.79
C LEU A 176 33.46 -11.38 -6.50
N GLY A 177 33.61 -12.03 -5.35
CA GLY A 177 33.64 -11.38 -4.04
C GLY A 177 32.34 -11.51 -3.22
N GLY A 178 31.31 -12.16 -3.76
CA GLY A 178 30.09 -12.51 -3.02
C GLY A 178 29.01 -11.43 -2.97
N THR A 179 29.20 -10.32 -3.67
CA THR A 179 28.13 -9.35 -3.95
C THR A 179 27.14 -9.98 -4.93
N SER A 180 25.86 -9.62 -4.79
CA SER A 180 24.81 -10.08 -5.71
C SER A 180 23.93 -8.91 -6.11
N VAL A 181 23.57 -8.87 -7.38
CA VAL A 181 22.65 -7.88 -7.95
C VAL A 181 21.39 -8.63 -8.39
N LYS A 182 20.21 -8.04 -8.20
CA LYS A 182 18.98 -8.68 -8.63
C LYS A 182 18.97 -8.73 -10.16
N CYS A 183 18.70 -9.91 -10.68
CA CYS A 183 18.67 -10.23 -12.11
C CYS A 183 17.32 -10.84 -12.45
N SER A 184 16.27 -10.13 -12.05
CA SER A 184 14.88 -10.47 -12.33
C SER A 184 14.00 -9.24 -12.27
N THR A 185 12.95 -9.21 -13.07
CA THR A 185 11.96 -8.11 -13.15
C THR A 185 10.62 -8.64 -13.66
N GLU A 186 9.54 -7.93 -13.39
CA GLU A 186 8.21 -8.23 -13.95
C GLU A 186 7.98 -7.56 -15.30
N HIS A 187 8.94 -6.75 -15.76
CA HIS A 187 8.89 -5.98 -17.00
C HIS A 187 9.89 -6.50 -18.01
N TYR A 188 9.41 -6.96 -19.16
CA TYR A 188 10.25 -7.47 -20.24
C TYR A 188 11.24 -6.41 -20.71
N VAL A 189 10.81 -5.16 -20.90
CA VAL A 189 11.66 -4.08 -21.41
C VAL A 189 12.85 -3.76 -20.50
N VAL A 190 12.70 -3.98 -19.19
CA VAL A 190 13.81 -3.79 -18.22
C VAL A 190 14.82 -4.94 -18.35
N MET A 191 14.33 -6.18 -18.50
CA MET A 191 15.20 -7.34 -18.76
C MET A 191 15.91 -7.20 -20.11
N GLU A 192 15.20 -6.81 -21.15
CA GLU A 192 15.73 -6.61 -22.50
C GLU A 192 16.84 -5.55 -22.49
N HIS A 193 16.58 -4.36 -21.95
CA HIS A 193 17.57 -3.29 -21.82
C HIS A 193 18.81 -3.72 -21.03
N THR A 194 18.65 -4.59 -20.02
CA THR A 194 19.78 -5.10 -19.23
C THR A 194 20.62 -6.13 -20.01
N LEU A 195 20.00 -6.94 -20.85
CA LEU A 195 20.66 -8.08 -21.51
C LEU A 195 21.13 -7.79 -22.93
N SER A 196 20.56 -6.76 -23.56
CA SER A 196 20.77 -6.45 -24.97
C SER A 196 20.65 -4.95 -25.25
N CYS A 197 21.20 -4.52 -26.38
CA CYS A 197 20.90 -3.22 -26.97
C CYS A 197 19.75 -3.28 -27.99
N HIS A 198 19.19 -4.46 -28.26
CA HIS A 198 17.94 -4.54 -29.02
C HIS A 198 16.79 -4.02 -28.18
N GLU A 199 15.91 -3.21 -28.76
CA GLU A 199 14.71 -2.72 -28.08
C GLU A 199 13.46 -3.05 -28.88
N VAL A 200 12.65 -3.97 -28.35
CA VAL A 200 11.32 -4.28 -28.90
C VAL A 200 10.38 -3.07 -28.74
N VAL A 201 10.47 -2.36 -27.61
CA VAL A 201 9.80 -1.07 -27.38
C VAL A 201 10.83 0.07 -27.52
N PRO A 202 10.84 0.82 -28.64
CA PRO A 202 11.92 1.77 -28.92
C PRO A 202 11.97 2.98 -27.98
N TYR A 203 13.15 3.31 -27.46
CA TYR A 203 13.35 4.59 -26.74
C TYR A 203 14.80 5.10 -26.69
N PHE A 204 15.81 4.22 -26.60
CA PHE A 204 17.22 4.61 -26.37
C PHE A 204 18.13 4.04 -27.46
N PHE A 205 18.21 2.72 -27.58
CA PHE A 205 18.97 2.03 -28.63
C PHE A 205 18.16 1.82 -29.92
N ALA A 206 16.85 2.08 -29.93
CA ALA A 206 16.06 2.14 -31.14
C ALA A 206 15.42 3.52 -31.34
N ASP A 207 15.33 3.96 -32.61
CA ASP A 207 14.68 5.22 -32.95
C ASP A 207 13.19 5.16 -32.59
N PRO A 208 12.68 6.06 -31.73
CA PRO A 208 11.29 6.00 -31.28
C PRO A 208 10.24 6.35 -32.34
N THR A 209 10.67 6.88 -33.49
CA THR A 209 9.79 7.29 -34.58
C THR A 209 9.56 6.16 -35.57
N ASP A 210 10.62 5.41 -35.91
CA ASP A 210 10.57 4.36 -36.94
C ASP A 210 10.98 2.95 -36.47
N GLY A 211 11.44 2.82 -35.22
CA GLY A 211 11.86 1.56 -34.61
C GLY A 211 13.20 1.04 -35.12
N SER A 212 13.97 1.84 -35.88
CA SER A 212 15.28 1.41 -36.37
C SER A 212 16.27 1.22 -35.22
N GLN A 213 16.81 0.01 -35.11
CA GLN A 213 17.81 -0.33 -34.12
C GLN A 213 19.15 0.38 -34.41
N ALA A 214 19.85 0.83 -33.38
CA ALA A 214 21.09 1.57 -33.49
C ALA A 214 22.28 0.69 -33.94
N TYR A 215 23.31 1.38 -34.43
CA TYR A 215 24.65 0.82 -34.59
C TYR A 215 25.55 1.39 -33.50
N LEU A 216 26.00 0.55 -32.58
CA LEU A 216 27.01 0.91 -31.59
C LEU A 216 28.38 0.91 -32.29
N SER A 217 29.22 1.91 -32.02
CA SER A 217 30.55 2.00 -32.64
C SER A 217 31.58 2.52 -31.66
N LEU A 218 32.83 2.06 -31.82
CA LEU A 218 33.95 2.64 -31.10
C LEU A 218 34.13 4.11 -31.49
N PRO A 219 34.65 4.99 -30.60
CA PRO A 219 34.84 6.40 -30.92
C PRO A 219 35.71 6.67 -32.16
N ASP A 220 36.60 5.74 -32.52
CA ASP A 220 37.45 5.81 -33.72
C ASP A 220 36.84 5.16 -34.97
N GLY A 221 35.65 4.58 -34.84
CA GLY A 221 34.91 3.88 -35.90
C GLY A 221 35.56 2.58 -36.39
N SER A 222 36.52 2.03 -35.65
CA SER A 222 37.25 0.82 -36.06
C SER A 222 36.43 -0.46 -35.98
N ASP A 223 35.39 -0.46 -35.14
CA ASP A 223 34.45 -1.57 -34.96
C ASP A 223 33.03 -1.05 -34.73
N PHE A 224 32.04 -1.85 -35.10
CA PHE A 224 30.64 -1.56 -34.89
C PHE A 224 29.81 -2.82 -34.66
N PHE A 225 28.72 -2.68 -33.93
CA PHE A 225 27.77 -3.74 -33.64
C PHE A 225 26.34 -3.24 -33.91
N SER A 226 25.54 -4.05 -34.61
CA SER A 226 24.15 -3.74 -34.94
C SER A 226 23.24 -4.25 -33.83
N CYS A 227 22.45 -3.38 -33.21
CA CYS A 227 21.47 -3.81 -32.21
C CYS A 227 20.33 -4.64 -32.80
N ALA A 228 20.12 -4.59 -34.12
CA ALA A 228 19.23 -5.52 -34.81
C ALA A 228 19.72 -6.98 -34.76
N ASP A 229 21.02 -7.23 -34.52
CA ASP A 229 21.59 -8.57 -34.41
C ASP A 229 21.66 -9.06 -32.95
N ALA A 230 21.08 -8.29 -32.01
CA ALA A 230 21.16 -8.53 -30.57
C ALA A 230 19.83 -9.01 -29.96
N GLU A 231 18.84 -9.38 -30.78
CA GLU A 231 17.56 -9.93 -30.31
C GLU A 231 17.77 -11.06 -29.29
N LEU A 232 16.97 -11.06 -28.22
CA LEU A 232 16.98 -12.16 -27.24
C LEU A 232 16.27 -13.38 -27.80
N ASP A 233 16.62 -14.58 -27.30
CA ASP A 233 15.84 -15.78 -27.57
C ASP A 233 14.53 -15.78 -26.76
N ASP A 234 13.44 -15.40 -27.42
CA ASP A 234 12.10 -15.40 -26.82
C ASP A 234 11.40 -16.77 -26.83
N ASN A 235 12.04 -17.82 -27.36
CA ASN A 235 11.48 -19.18 -27.35
C ASN A 235 11.66 -19.88 -25.99
N ALA A 236 10.93 -19.40 -24.99
CA ALA A 236 10.96 -19.97 -23.64
C ALA A 236 10.30 -21.35 -23.59
N SER A 237 11.11 -22.41 -23.44
CA SER A 237 10.65 -23.79 -23.32
C SER A 237 10.38 -24.18 -21.87
N ILE A 238 9.19 -24.73 -21.59
CA ILE A 238 8.78 -25.17 -20.26
C ILE A 238 9.64 -26.37 -19.81
N LEU A 239 10.18 -26.28 -18.61
CA LEU A 239 10.92 -27.37 -17.97
C LEU A 239 9.99 -28.41 -17.38
N VAL A 240 10.32 -29.68 -17.64
CA VAL A 240 9.74 -30.84 -16.96
C VAL A 240 10.89 -31.70 -16.45
N ASN A 241 10.96 -31.90 -15.14
CA ASN A 241 12.04 -32.60 -14.45
C ASN A 241 13.45 -32.06 -14.74
N GLY A 242 13.56 -30.76 -15.06
CA GLY A 242 14.79 -30.05 -15.39
C GLY A 242 15.20 -30.15 -16.85
N MET A 243 14.30 -30.59 -17.74
CA MET A 243 14.53 -30.73 -19.18
C MET A 243 13.52 -29.88 -19.98
N PRO A 244 13.95 -29.15 -21.03
CA PRO A 244 13.06 -28.30 -21.84
C PRO A 244 12.26 -29.16 -22.83
N ILE A 245 11.27 -29.90 -22.30
CA ILE A 245 10.42 -30.82 -23.07
C ILE A 245 8.93 -30.52 -22.91
N GLY A 246 8.56 -29.49 -22.15
CA GLY A 246 7.18 -29.08 -21.90
C GLY A 246 6.51 -28.30 -23.04
N GLY A 247 7.22 -28.05 -24.14
CA GLY A 247 6.77 -27.14 -25.20
C GLY A 247 7.12 -25.69 -24.90
N LEU A 248 6.76 -24.78 -25.80
CA LEU A 248 6.93 -23.33 -25.60
C LEU A 248 5.82 -22.78 -24.71
N LEU A 249 6.17 -21.85 -23.83
CA LEU A 249 5.19 -21.08 -23.07
C LEU A 249 4.49 -20.10 -24.02
N THR A 250 3.16 -20.20 -24.11
CA THR A 250 2.29 -19.33 -24.92
C THR A 250 1.08 -18.81 -24.13
N ASP A 251 0.91 -19.24 -22.89
CA ASP A 251 -0.17 -18.83 -21.98
C ASP A 251 0.38 -18.70 -20.57
N VAL A 252 0.19 -17.53 -19.96
CA VAL A 252 0.68 -17.18 -18.62
C VAL A 252 -0.35 -17.38 -17.52
N LYS A 253 -1.53 -17.91 -17.83
CA LYS A 253 -2.50 -18.27 -16.81
C LYS A 253 -2.03 -19.50 -16.03
N PRO A 254 -1.82 -19.39 -14.70
CA PRO A 254 -1.41 -20.53 -13.89
C PRO A 254 -2.37 -21.72 -14.02
N GLY A 255 -1.82 -22.93 -14.15
CA GLY A 255 -2.56 -24.18 -14.30
C GLY A 255 -3.01 -24.51 -15.73
N VAL A 256 -2.79 -23.62 -16.72
CA VAL A 256 -3.08 -23.93 -18.13
C VAL A 256 -1.92 -24.67 -18.80
N GLN A 257 -0.73 -24.09 -18.78
CA GLN A 257 0.50 -24.71 -19.29
C GLN A 257 1.53 -24.96 -18.20
N MET A 258 1.54 -24.08 -17.19
CA MET A 258 2.54 -24.03 -16.13
C MET A 258 1.86 -23.54 -14.85
N ASP A 259 2.23 -24.09 -13.69
CA ASP A 259 1.73 -23.59 -12.41
C ASP A 259 2.53 -22.37 -11.95
N ALA A 260 2.00 -21.63 -10.96
CA ALA A 260 2.73 -20.56 -10.30
C ALA A 260 3.95 -21.12 -9.54
N ASN A 261 5.06 -20.39 -9.53
CA ASN A 261 6.31 -20.82 -8.91
C ASN A 261 6.94 -19.69 -8.11
N ASP A 262 6.65 -19.69 -6.80
CA ASP A 262 7.32 -18.82 -5.83
C ASP A 262 8.72 -19.35 -5.50
N ASN A 263 9.59 -19.55 -6.49
CA ASN A 263 11.00 -19.94 -6.33
C ASN A 263 11.25 -21.26 -5.57
N THR A 264 10.31 -22.19 -5.50
CA THR A 264 10.46 -23.44 -4.72
C THR A 264 11.21 -24.50 -5.52
N THR A 265 11.10 -24.47 -6.84
CA THR A 265 11.76 -25.42 -7.73
C THR A 265 12.30 -24.71 -8.95
N VAL A 266 13.37 -25.28 -9.51
CA VAL A 266 13.89 -24.89 -10.82
C VAL A 266 13.90 -26.04 -11.81
N ARG A 267 13.12 -27.09 -11.51
CA ARG A 267 13.03 -28.29 -12.34
C ARG A 267 11.69 -28.39 -13.08
N ASN A 268 10.67 -27.75 -12.55
CA ASN A 268 9.34 -27.63 -13.14
C ASN A 268 8.89 -26.18 -12.98
N ASP A 269 7.79 -25.84 -13.64
CA ASP A 269 7.09 -24.56 -13.44
C ASP A 269 7.99 -23.34 -13.68
N ILE A 270 8.85 -23.49 -14.68
CA ILE A 270 9.74 -22.47 -15.21
C ILE A 270 9.90 -22.70 -16.73
N ALA A 271 9.80 -21.64 -17.52
CA ALA A 271 10.11 -21.65 -18.94
C ALA A 271 11.49 -21.03 -19.17
N VAL A 272 12.32 -21.62 -20.01
CA VAL A 272 13.72 -21.20 -20.20
C VAL A 272 14.08 -21.09 -21.68
N SER A 273 14.79 -20.02 -22.03
CA SER A 273 15.43 -19.81 -23.32
C SER A 273 16.96 -19.81 -23.18
N SER A 274 17.71 -19.46 -24.23
CA SER A 274 19.16 -19.27 -24.07
C SER A 274 19.54 -18.08 -23.21
N ASP A 275 18.71 -17.03 -23.18
CA ASP A 275 19.09 -15.73 -22.60
C ASP A 275 18.40 -15.46 -21.25
N TYR A 276 17.16 -15.90 -21.08
CA TYR A 276 16.39 -15.66 -19.86
C TYR A 276 15.45 -16.82 -19.51
N SER A 277 14.77 -16.70 -18.37
CA SER A 277 13.72 -17.63 -17.96
C SER A 277 12.53 -16.90 -17.36
N ILE A 278 11.36 -17.55 -17.36
CA ILE A 278 10.08 -17.03 -16.90
C ILE A 278 9.49 -17.98 -15.87
N THR A 279 9.01 -17.42 -14.77
CA THR A 279 8.06 -18.08 -13.85
C THR A 279 6.81 -17.24 -13.72
N LEU A 280 5.71 -17.86 -13.30
CA LEU A 280 4.45 -17.16 -13.06
C LEU A 280 4.26 -16.92 -11.56
N LYS A 281 3.73 -15.74 -11.23
CA LYS A 281 3.06 -15.50 -9.95
C LYS A 281 1.69 -16.19 -9.92
N ASP A 282 1.06 -16.20 -8.74
CA ASP A 282 -0.30 -16.71 -8.51
C ASP A 282 -1.36 -15.94 -9.31
N ASP A 283 -1.17 -14.64 -9.54
CA ASP A 283 -1.98 -13.81 -10.43
C ASP A 283 -1.65 -13.96 -11.93
N GLY A 284 -0.68 -14.82 -12.28
CA GLY A 284 -0.22 -15.06 -13.65
C GLY A 284 0.75 -14.03 -14.20
N LYS A 285 1.14 -13.00 -13.44
CA LYS A 285 2.17 -12.06 -13.90
C LYS A 285 3.51 -12.78 -14.10
N PRO A 286 4.19 -12.56 -15.24
CA PRO A 286 5.50 -13.16 -15.49
C PRO A 286 6.58 -12.49 -14.64
N LEU A 287 7.51 -13.29 -14.13
CA LEU A 287 8.78 -12.83 -13.57
C LEU A 287 9.92 -13.34 -14.47
N TYR A 288 10.56 -12.41 -15.17
CA TYR A 288 11.72 -12.63 -16.03
C TYR A 288 12.99 -12.71 -15.20
N ARG A 289 13.93 -13.60 -15.58
CA ARG A 289 15.11 -13.95 -14.77
C ARG A 289 16.31 -14.27 -15.65
N TRP A 290 17.51 -13.88 -15.23
CA TRP A 290 18.75 -14.15 -15.97
C TRP A 290 19.98 -14.45 -15.09
N GLY A 291 19.76 -14.65 -13.80
CA GLY A 291 20.81 -14.88 -12.81
C GLY A 291 21.25 -16.35 -12.69
N ALA A 292 22.14 -16.57 -11.72
CA ALA A 292 22.70 -17.89 -11.37
C ALA A 292 22.40 -18.30 -9.91
N LEU A 293 21.72 -17.44 -9.17
CA LEU A 293 21.45 -17.59 -7.75
C LEU A 293 19.98 -17.26 -7.46
N ILE A 294 19.37 -17.98 -6.54
CA ILE A 294 18.06 -17.63 -5.99
C ILE A 294 18.24 -17.34 -4.50
N LYS A 295 17.57 -16.29 -4.02
CA LYS A 295 17.45 -15.96 -2.59
C LYS A 295 16.07 -16.37 -2.10
N ARG A 296 16.02 -17.05 -0.95
CA ARG A 296 14.82 -17.42 -0.21
C ARG A 296 14.92 -16.80 1.17
N PRO A 297 14.35 -15.60 1.38
CA PRO A 297 14.33 -15.03 2.71
C PRO A 297 13.48 -15.91 3.63
N ASN A 298 13.98 -16.13 4.85
CA ASN A 298 13.11 -16.49 5.97
C ASN A 298 12.37 -15.22 6.37
N ASP A 299 11.07 -15.35 6.62
CA ASP A 299 10.22 -14.23 7.00
C ASP A 299 9.83 -14.37 8.47
N VAL A 300 9.87 -13.28 9.24
CA VAL A 300 9.25 -13.23 10.57
C VAL A 300 7.97 -12.44 10.42
N ARG A 301 6.86 -13.06 10.80
CA ARG A 301 5.53 -12.49 10.61
C ARG A 301 4.94 -12.07 11.95
N LEU A 302 4.30 -10.90 11.95
CA LEU A 302 3.49 -10.43 13.06
C LEU A 302 2.03 -10.42 12.65
N TYR A 303 1.15 -10.76 13.58
CA TYR A 303 -0.29 -10.71 13.44
C TYR A 303 -0.89 -9.78 14.51
N ALA A 304 -1.68 -8.81 14.07
CA ALA A 304 -2.45 -7.94 14.94
C ALA A 304 -3.91 -7.96 14.54
N ARG A 305 -4.80 -8.15 15.53
CA ARG A 305 -6.25 -8.01 15.38
C ARG A 305 -6.69 -6.66 15.94
N LEU A 306 -7.22 -5.79 15.09
CA LEU A 306 -7.74 -4.47 15.49
C LEU A 306 -9.27 -4.48 15.44
N PRO A 307 -9.97 -4.01 16.49
CA PRO A 307 -11.42 -4.12 16.53
C PRO A 307 -12.11 -3.24 15.49
N LEU A 308 -13.10 -3.82 14.82
CA LEU A 308 -14.02 -3.11 13.92
C LEU A 308 -15.28 -2.64 14.67
N PRO A 309 -16.04 -1.66 14.12
CA PRO A 309 -17.30 -1.23 14.70
C PRO A 309 -18.28 -2.39 14.90
N ASP A 310 -18.87 -2.50 16.09
CA ASP A 310 -19.83 -3.58 16.38
C ASP A 310 -21.02 -3.59 15.43
N ALA A 311 -21.44 -2.41 14.94
CA ALA A 311 -22.53 -2.27 13.98
C ALA A 311 -22.26 -2.98 12.64
N TRP A 312 -20.99 -3.15 12.24
CA TRP A 312 -20.62 -3.86 11.01
C TRP A 312 -20.78 -5.38 11.15
N LYS A 313 -20.81 -5.90 12.38
CA LYS A 313 -20.91 -7.34 12.69
C LYS A 313 -22.36 -7.82 12.76
N GLU A 314 -23.33 -6.92 12.64
CA GLU A 314 -24.75 -7.27 12.61
C GLU A 314 -25.11 -7.96 11.27
N PRO A 315 -26.04 -8.94 11.27
CA PRO A 315 -26.47 -9.59 10.04
C PRO A 315 -26.96 -8.57 9.01
N ASP A 316 -26.56 -8.78 7.76
CA ASP A 316 -26.90 -7.92 6.61
C ASP A 316 -26.31 -6.48 6.66
N ALA A 317 -25.41 -6.17 7.61
CA ALA A 317 -24.70 -4.89 7.64
C ALA A 317 -23.82 -4.71 6.38
N ASP A 318 -23.94 -3.55 5.76
CA ASP A 318 -23.23 -3.22 4.50
C ASP A 318 -23.06 -1.70 4.40
N TYR A 319 -22.19 -1.16 5.23
CA TYR A 319 -21.89 0.27 5.26
C TYR A 319 -20.92 0.64 4.16
N GLN A 320 -21.13 1.79 3.53
CA GLN A 320 -20.20 2.36 2.56
C GLN A 320 -19.01 3.01 3.27
N ILE A 321 -17.81 2.82 2.71
CA ILE A 321 -16.55 3.32 3.25
C ILE A 321 -15.96 4.28 2.24
N GLU A 322 -15.82 5.55 2.61
CA GLU A 322 -15.34 6.62 1.75
C GLU A 322 -13.84 6.89 1.95
N SER A 323 -13.30 6.54 3.13
CA SER A 323 -11.87 6.53 3.39
C SER A 323 -11.50 5.44 4.39
N ALA A 324 -10.39 4.77 4.14
CA ALA A 324 -9.82 3.80 5.07
C ALA A 324 -8.29 3.90 5.02
N LYS A 325 -7.69 4.16 6.18
CA LYS A 325 -6.24 4.36 6.33
C LYS A 325 -5.71 3.44 7.42
N LEU A 326 -4.60 2.79 7.13
CA LEU A 326 -3.82 2.09 8.13
C LEU A 326 -2.57 2.92 8.46
N VAL A 327 -2.47 3.32 9.73
CA VAL A 327 -1.36 4.10 10.28
C VAL A 327 -0.44 3.16 11.04
N VAL A 328 0.81 3.02 10.59
CA VAL A 328 1.82 2.15 11.22
C VAL A 328 3.04 2.97 11.60
N THR A 329 3.45 2.91 12.87
CA THR A 329 4.71 3.51 13.33
C THR A 329 5.77 2.42 13.43
N HIS A 330 6.90 2.62 12.77
CA HIS A 330 7.98 1.63 12.67
C HIS A 330 9.32 2.33 12.42
N TRP A 331 10.41 1.57 12.37
CA TRP A 331 11.68 2.08 11.85
C TRP A 331 11.75 2.01 10.34
N ILE A 332 12.36 3.00 9.70
CA ILE A 332 12.76 2.89 8.29
C ILE A 332 13.60 1.61 8.14
N THR A 333 13.14 0.71 7.29
CA THR A 333 13.78 -0.58 7.09
C THR A 333 14.86 -0.48 6.01
N ASN A 334 15.78 -1.43 5.97
CA ASN A 334 16.77 -1.56 4.89
C ASN A 334 16.30 -2.50 3.77
N ASN A 335 15.11 -3.08 3.91
CA ASN A 335 14.56 -4.05 2.98
C ASN A 335 13.25 -3.52 2.38
N PRO A 336 13.24 -3.13 1.10
CA PRO A 336 12.02 -2.66 0.43
C PRO A 336 10.96 -3.76 0.25
N ASN A 337 11.29 -5.02 0.57
CA ASN A 337 10.35 -6.13 0.52
C ASN A 337 9.59 -6.36 1.85
N ASP A 338 9.83 -5.57 2.90
CA ASP A 338 9.03 -5.67 4.13
C ASP A 338 7.60 -5.20 3.86
N GLN A 339 6.60 -6.04 4.15
CA GLN A 339 5.22 -5.85 3.71
C GLN A 339 4.26 -5.54 4.86
N LEU A 340 3.25 -4.74 4.55
CA LEU A 340 2.00 -4.67 5.30
C LEU A 340 0.95 -5.46 4.50
N ARG A 341 0.24 -6.38 5.15
CA ARG A 341 -0.78 -7.24 4.54
C ARG A 341 -2.10 -7.11 5.30
N PRO A 342 -2.85 -6.00 5.08
CA PRO A 342 -4.22 -5.84 5.55
C PRO A 342 -5.10 -6.96 4.99
N GLU A 343 -5.83 -7.70 5.83
CA GLU A 343 -6.73 -8.78 5.39
C GLU A 343 -6.05 -9.83 4.47
N ASP A 344 -4.73 -10.01 4.61
CA ASP A 344 -3.85 -10.81 3.72
C ASP A 344 -3.83 -10.36 2.25
N LEU A 345 -4.41 -9.20 1.95
CA LEU A 345 -4.43 -8.63 0.61
C LEU A 345 -3.02 -8.17 0.20
N GLU A 346 -2.64 -8.53 -1.03
CA GLU A 346 -1.58 -7.86 -1.77
C GLU A 346 -2.20 -6.76 -2.62
N ASN A 347 -1.57 -5.59 -2.66
CA ASN A 347 -2.03 -4.52 -3.52
C ASN A 347 -0.87 -3.89 -4.28
N GLU A 348 -0.76 -4.27 -5.55
CA GLU A 348 0.24 -3.74 -6.47
C GLU A 348 -0.23 -2.46 -7.20
N ALA A 349 -1.51 -2.09 -7.07
CA ALA A 349 -2.04 -0.84 -7.63
C ALA A 349 -1.62 0.39 -6.81
N ALA A 350 -1.44 0.21 -5.49
CA ALA A 350 -0.78 1.20 -4.64
C ALA A 350 0.69 1.30 -5.03
N THR A 351 1.06 2.39 -5.70
CA THR A 351 2.35 2.54 -6.40
C THR A 351 3.23 3.64 -5.83
N GLY A 352 2.66 4.53 -5.01
CA GLY A 352 3.28 5.77 -4.60
C GLY A 352 3.43 6.75 -5.76
N ARG A 353 4.43 7.64 -5.67
CA ARG A 353 4.69 8.63 -6.72
C ARG A 353 5.40 7.98 -7.91
N LYS A 354 4.82 8.15 -9.10
CA LYS A 354 5.38 7.73 -10.39
C LYS A 354 6.23 8.85 -11.03
N PRO A 355 7.07 8.52 -12.04
CA PRO A 355 7.76 9.53 -12.85
C PRO A 355 6.82 10.53 -13.51
N SER A 356 7.17 11.81 -13.47
CA SER A 356 6.38 12.88 -14.10
C SER A 356 6.55 12.87 -15.62
N TYR A 357 5.45 13.02 -16.34
CA TYR A 357 5.44 12.95 -17.79
C TYR A 357 4.39 13.87 -18.40
N ARG A 358 4.52 14.09 -19.72
CA ARG A 358 3.47 14.68 -20.53
C ARG A 358 3.18 13.82 -21.75
N VAL A 359 1.95 13.87 -22.23
CA VAL A 359 1.52 13.24 -23.48
C VAL A 359 1.83 14.21 -24.62
N ASP A 360 2.67 13.80 -25.56
CA ASP A 360 3.01 14.62 -26.73
C ASP A 360 1.94 14.58 -27.82
N ALA A 361 2.13 15.34 -28.90
CA ALA A 361 1.19 15.39 -30.02
C ALA A 361 1.06 14.05 -30.78
N ALA A 362 2.04 13.16 -30.66
CA ALA A 362 2.02 11.82 -31.22
C ALA A 362 1.38 10.80 -30.27
N GLY A 363 1.01 11.19 -29.04
CA GLY A 363 0.41 10.33 -28.02
C GLY A 363 1.42 9.58 -27.16
N ASN A 364 2.71 9.88 -27.28
CA ASN A 364 3.76 9.27 -26.45
C ASN A 364 3.79 9.93 -25.07
N TRP A 365 4.13 9.16 -24.04
CA TRP A 365 4.44 9.71 -22.74
C TRP A 365 5.92 10.01 -22.70
N VAL A 366 6.27 11.25 -22.41
CA VAL A 366 7.67 11.67 -22.36
C VAL A 366 7.96 12.40 -21.06
N SER A 367 9.17 12.17 -20.53
CA SER A 367 9.62 12.77 -19.28
C SER A 367 9.54 14.29 -19.34
N THR A 368 9.11 14.90 -18.24
CA THR A 368 9.14 16.36 -18.03
C THR A 368 10.37 16.81 -17.27
N ARG A 369 11.20 15.87 -16.80
CA ARG A 369 12.37 16.15 -15.95
C ARG A 369 13.62 15.46 -16.48
N GLU A 370 14.75 16.14 -16.34
CA GLU A 370 16.06 15.52 -16.46
C GLU A 370 16.30 14.69 -15.19
N CYS A 371 16.67 13.42 -15.35
CA CYS A 371 16.86 12.50 -14.22
C CYS A 371 17.81 11.36 -14.58
N TYR A 372 17.93 10.36 -13.72
CA TYR A 372 18.73 9.16 -13.96
C TYR A 372 17.85 7.91 -13.93
N GLU A 373 18.31 6.85 -14.55
CA GLU A 373 17.74 5.50 -14.43
C GLU A 373 18.50 4.73 -13.35
N GLY A 374 17.86 3.76 -12.72
CA GLY A 374 18.45 2.92 -11.66
C GLY A 374 18.65 1.46 -12.08
N ASP A 375 18.62 1.17 -13.37
CA ASP A 375 18.86 -0.16 -13.97
C ASP A 375 20.29 -0.65 -13.85
N GLY A 376 21.24 0.23 -13.53
CA GLY A 376 22.63 -0.17 -13.38
C GLY A 376 23.46 0.03 -14.63
N ASP A 377 23.03 0.92 -15.55
CA ASP A 377 23.89 1.43 -16.61
C ASP A 377 25.20 2.06 -16.09
N PHE A 378 25.37 2.20 -14.76
CA PHE A 378 26.60 2.45 -14.01
C PHE A 378 27.63 1.31 -14.09
N ILE A 379 28.42 1.23 -15.16
CA ILE A 379 29.68 0.53 -15.11
C ILE A 379 30.78 1.55 -14.80
N ASP A 380 31.16 1.59 -13.52
CA ASP A 380 32.37 2.24 -13.04
C ASP A 380 33.57 1.64 -13.78
N SER A 381 33.93 2.23 -14.90
CA SER A 381 35.20 1.94 -15.53
C SER A 381 36.25 2.73 -14.78
N GLU A 382 37.21 2.02 -14.17
CA GLU A 382 38.45 2.61 -13.65
C GLU A 382 39.22 3.45 -14.72
N GLU A 383 38.70 3.54 -15.95
CA GLU A 383 39.21 4.23 -17.13
C GLU A 383 38.40 5.47 -17.57
N GLY A 384 37.54 6.03 -16.71
CA GLY A 384 37.01 7.38 -16.92
C GLY A 384 35.83 7.50 -17.91
N SER A 385 34.92 6.51 -17.93
CA SER A 385 33.58 6.72 -18.49
C SER A 385 32.81 7.79 -17.72
N SER A 386 32.02 8.61 -18.43
CA SER A 386 31.15 9.66 -17.88
C SER A 386 29.77 9.12 -17.51
N ASP A 387 29.77 7.98 -16.83
CA ASP A 387 28.59 7.20 -16.50
C ASP A 387 28.30 7.35 -14.99
N PRO A 388 27.06 7.70 -14.58
CA PRO A 388 25.86 7.79 -15.42
C PRO A 388 25.64 9.08 -16.19
N GLY A 389 25.08 8.90 -17.40
CA GLY A 389 24.41 9.95 -18.16
C GLY A 389 22.98 10.17 -17.65
N ALA A 390 22.54 11.42 -17.57
CA ALA A 390 21.15 11.72 -17.25
C ALA A 390 20.24 11.44 -18.47
N ILE A 391 19.07 10.85 -18.24
CA ILE A 391 17.97 10.89 -19.21
C ILE A 391 17.39 12.31 -19.26
N GLY A 392 17.22 12.83 -20.46
CA GLY A 392 16.78 14.21 -20.68
C GLY A 392 15.27 14.41 -20.56
N VAL A 393 14.85 15.67 -20.44
CA VAL A 393 13.46 16.05 -20.73
C VAL A 393 13.12 15.62 -22.15
N GLY A 394 11.99 14.92 -22.31
CA GLY A 394 11.56 14.36 -23.59
C GLY A 394 11.95 12.90 -23.82
N THR A 395 12.70 12.25 -22.92
CA THR A 395 12.87 10.79 -22.95
C THR A 395 11.51 10.10 -22.95
N ILE A 396 11.31 9.15 -23.86
CA ILE A 396 10.03 8.44 -23.98
C ILE A 396 9.92 7.42 -22.86
N PHE A 397 8.85 7.53 -22.08
CA PHE A 397 8.44 6.55 -21.09
C PHE A 397 7.47 5.53 -21.66
N LYS A 398 6.64 5.95 -22.62
CA LYS A 398 5.65 5.08 -23.27
C LYS A 398 5.42 5.50 -24.71
N ASN A 399 5.53 4.57 -25.64
CA ASN A 399 5.13 4.77 -27.03
C ASN A 399 3.60 4.78 -27.15
N ASN A 400 3.07 5.54 -28.11
CA ASN A 400 1.63 5.55 -28.35
C ASN A 400 1.12 4.16 -28.75
N SER A 401 0.27 3.57 -27.90
CA SER A 401 -0.27 2.22 -28.07
C SER A 401 -1.16 2.03 -29.31
N THR A 402 -1.56 3.10 -30.00
CA THR A 402 -2.28 3.01 -31.29
C THR A 402 -1.35 2.87 -32.50
N ASN A 403 -0.08 3.24 -32.35
CA ASN A 403 0.95 3.17 -33.39
C ASN A 403 2.00 2.10 -33.10
N TYR A 404 2.16 1.72 -31.83
CA TYR A 404 3.03 0.65 -31.41
C TYR A 404 2.33 -0.71 -31.57
N SER A 405 3.03 -1.64 -32.20
CA SER A 405 2.72 -3.06 -32.19
C SER A 405 4.02 -3.80 -32.02
N ILE A 406 4.02 -4.86 -31.20
CA ILE A 406 5.18 -5.75 -31.07
C ILE A 406 5.62 -6.16 -32.49
N PRO A 407 6.87 -5.89 -32.89
CA PRO A 407 7.34 -6.14 -34.23
C PRO A 407 7.11 -7.60 -34.65
N ALA A 408 6.62 -7.80 -35.88
CA ALA A 408 6.49 -9.15 -36.44
C ALA A 408 7.89 -9.66 -36.85
N GLY A 409 8.51 -10.47 -35.99
CA GLY A 409 9.84 -11.06 -36.21
C GLY A 409 9.82 -12.57 -36.50
N ILE A 410 11.01 -13.20 -36.52
CA ILE A 410 11.14 -14.67 -36.61
C ILE A 410 10.73 -15.32 -35.28
N ASN A 411 11.04 -14.68 -34.15
CA ASN A 411 10.66 -15.09 -32.79
C ASN A 411 10.25 -13.86 -31.96
N PRO A 412 9.12 -13.20 -32.26
CA PRO A 412 8.69 -12.06 -31.46
C PRO A 412 8.38 -12.47 -30.02
N PRO A 413 8.62 -11.61 -29.02
CA PRO A 413 8.26 -11.92 -27.65
C PRO A 413 6.75 -12.08 -27.52
N GLU A 414 6.34 -13.07 -26.73
CA GLU A 414 4.94 -13.23 -26.38
C GLU A 414 4.47 -12.04 -25.52
N PRO A 415 3.25 -11.51 -25.75
CA PRO A 415 2.73 -10.30 -25.09
C PRO A 415 2.26 -10.58 -23.66
N PHE A 416 3.10 -11.21 -22.85
CA PHE A 416 2.79 -11.64 -21.49
C PHE A 416 2.78 -10.51 -20.48
N SER A 417 3.72 -9.58 -20.63
CA SER A 417 3.90 -8.48 -19.70
C SER A 417 3.16 -7.23 -20.17
N SER A 418 2.61 -6.47 -19.21
CA SER A 418 1.81 -5.29 -19.50
C SER A 418 2.61 -4.15 -20.14
N ASP A 419 3.93 -4.11 -19.92
CA ASP A 419 4.84 -3.15 -20.55
C ASP A 419 4.94 -3.38 -22.05
N LEU A 420 5.05 -4.63 -22.51
CA LEU A 420 5.05 -4.97 -23.94
C LEU A 420 3.72 -4.61 -24.60
N VAL A 421 2.60 -4.99 -23.99
CA VAL A 421 1.26 -4.69 -24.54
C VAL A 421 0.98 -3.19 -24.54
N GLY A 422 1.43 -2.50 -23.49
CA GLY A 422 1.24 -1.07 -23.28
C GLY A 422 2.21 -0.17 -24.05
N GLY A 423 3.32 -0.72 -24.56
CA GLY A 423 4.40 0.06 -25.17
C GLY A 423 5.18 0.91 -24.15
N PHE A 424 5.30 0.45 -22.90
CA PHE A 424 6.14 1.11 -21.88
C PHE A 424 7.61 0.77 -22.10
N THR A 425 8.48 1.70 -21.75
CA THR A 425 9.93 1.60 -21.94
C THR A 425 10.63 1.32 -20.61
N ASN A 426 11.90 0.89 -20.66
CA ASN A 426 12.73 0.73 -19.48
C ASN A 426 12.74 2.00 -18.60
N ALA A 427 12.89 3.17 -19.22
CA ALA A 427 12.90 4.48 -18.54
C ALA A 427 11.73 4.73 -17.59
N PHE A 428 10.53 4.25 -17.93
CA PHE A 428 9.36 4.44 -17.06
C PHE A 428 9.48 3.67 -15.74
N TYR A 429 10.08 2.48 -15.78
CA TYR A 429 10.23 1.62 -14.62
C TYR A 429 11.49 1.94 -13.81
N THR A 430 12.54 2.41 -14.47
CA THR A 430 13.86 2.58 -13.85
C THR A 430 14.22 4.03 -13.54
N SER A 431 13.46 5.03 -14.02
CA SER A 431 13.69 6.42 -13.65
C SER A 431 13.61 6.65 -12.13
N ILE A 432 14.59 7.36 -11.57
CA ILE A 432 14.62 7.72 -10.14
C ILE A 432 13.75 8.95 -9.80
N ASN A 433 13.00 9.51 -10.75
CA ASN A 433 12.00 10.56 -10.48
C ASN A 433 10.72 9.97 -9.85
N ARG A 434 10.87 9.19 -8.78
CA ARG A 434 9.76 8.48 -8.16
C ARG A 434 9.98 8.29 -6.67
N ASP A 435 8.93 7.95 -5.95
CA ASP A 435 9.05 7.51 -4.56
C ASP A 435 7.86 6.60 -4.20
N PRO A 436 8.11 5.30 -3.96
CA PRO A 436 7.05 4.33 -3.66
C PRO A 436 6.39 4.57 -2.29
N PHE A 437 6.98 5.40 -1.42
CA PHE A 437 6.52 5.63 -0.05
C PHE A 437 5.84 6.99 0.14
N GLU A 438 5.54 7.70 -0.95
CA GLU A 438 4.80 8.96 -0.94
C GLU A 438 3.37 8.78 -1.44
N TRP A 439 2.46 9.56 -0.87
CA TRP A 439 1.15 9.83 -1.46
C TRP A 439 1.33 10.68 -2.71
N SER A 440 0.69 10.30 -3.81
CA SER A 440 0.89 10.86 -5.13
C SER A 440 -0.33 11.63 -5.60
N TYR A 441 -0.14 12.89 -6.00
CA TYR A 441 -1.19 13.79 -6.46
C TYR A 441 -0.86 14.41 -7.81
N VAL A 442 -1.88 14.84 -8.55
CA VAL A 442 -1.74 15.64 -9.78
C VAL A 442 -2.70 16.81 -9.79
N ASP A 443 -2.41 17.83 -10.60
CA ASP A 443 -3.40 18.83 -10.98
C ASP A 443 -4.34 18.21 -12.05
N PRO A 444 -5.64 18.07 -11.80
CA PRO A 444 -6.56 17.41 -12.72
C PRO A 444 -6.79 18.22 -14.01
N VAL A 445 -6.62 19.54 -13.98
CA VAL A 445 -6.71 20.39 -15.17
C VAL A 445 -5.49 20.17 -16.07
N ALA A 446 -4.30 20.10 -15.47
CA ALA A 446 -3.07 19.76 -16.20
C ALA A 446 -3.14 18.34 -16.77
N ALA A 447 -3.56 17.36 -15.95
CA ALA A 447 -3.71 15.96 -16.36
C ALA A 447 -4.70 15.80 -17.52
N ALA A 448 -5.83 16.52 -17.48
CA ALA A 448 -6.80 16.54 -18.57
C ALA A 448 -6.24 17.13 -19.88
N SER A 449 -5.19 17.95 -19.80
CA SER A 449 -4.44 18.45 -20.96
C SER A 449 -3.25 17.58 -21.37
N GLY A 450 -3.04 16.46 -20.67
CA GLY A 450 -1.96 15.52 -20.91
C GLY A 450 -0.69 15.79 -20.12
N GLU A 451 -0.68 16.69 -19.13
CA GLU A 451 0.48 16.97 -18.28
C GLU A 451 0.30 16.32 -16.89
N PHE A 452 1.16 15.37 -16.56
CA PHE A 452 1.13 14.58 -15.32
C PHE A 452 2.37 14.89 -14.48
N GLU A 453 2.35 16.05 -13.81
CA GLU A 453 3.34 16.41 -12.79
C GLU A 453 2.93 15.80 -11.45
N PHE A 454 3.54 14.67 -11.09
CA PHE A 454 3.23 14.00 -9.84
C PHE A 454 3.87 14.72 -8.66
N ILE A 455 3.04 15.03 -7.66
CA ILE A 455 3.44 15.69 -6.41
C ILE A 455 3.38 14.66 -5.30
N GLY A 456 4.53 14.42 -4.67
CA GLY A 456 4.68 13.46 -3.56
C GLY A 456 4.53 14.13 -2.21
N THR A 457 3.84 13.48 -1.27
CA THR A 457 3.82 13.88 0.14
C THR A 457 4.02 12.67 1.05
N ALA A 458 4.72 12.87 2.18
CA ALA A 458 4.99 11.78 3.12
C ALA A 458 3.75 11.27 3.88
N LEU A 459 2.73 12.13 4.00
CA LEU A 459 1.43 11.87 4.64
C LEU A 459 0.31 12.34 3.69
N PRO A 460 -0.91 11.79 3.81
CA PRO A 460 -2.03 12.23 2.99
C PRO A 460 -2.35 13.70 3.27
N LEU A 461 -2.63 14.45 2.21
CA LEU A 461 -3.20 15.79 2.31
C LEU A 461 -4.64 15.71 2.81
N SER A 462 -5.04 16.67 3.66
CA SER A 462 -6.44 16.85 4.03
C SER A 462 -7.29 17.26 2.83
N PRO A 463 -8.62 17.02 2.84
CA PRO A 463 -9.50 17.46 1.76
C PRO A 463 -9.40 18.96 1.45
N VAL A 464 -9.15 19.78 2.48
CA VAL A 464 -8.96 21.24 2.33
C VAL A 464 -7.67 21.54 1.59
N GLU A 465 -6.56 20.90 1.96
CA GLU A 465 -5.27 21.09 1.26
C GLU A 465 -5.33 20.61 -0.18
N VAL A 466 -6.02 19.49 -0.45
CA VAL A 466 -6.25 18.99 -1.81
C VAL A 466 -7.03 20.03 -2.62
N ALA A 467 -8.13 20.55 -2.08
CA ALA A 467 -8.95 21.57 -2.74
C ALA A 467 -8.21 22.90 -2.96
N ASP A 468 -7.52 23.41 -1.94
CA ASP A 468 -6.78 24.68 -1.97
C ASP A 468 -5.62 24.66 -2.97
N ARG A 469 -5.00 23.47 -3.14
CA ARG A 469 -3.92 23.27 -4.09
C ARG A 469 -4.42 22.86 -5.48
N GLY A 470 -5.72 22.64 -5.64
CA GLY A 470 -6.32 22.17 -6.88
C GLY A 470 -5.77 20.83 -7.33
N LEU A 471 -5.60 19.88 -6.39
CA LEU A 471 -5.02 18.57 -6.66
C LEU A 471 -6.08 17.46 -6.64
N GLU A 472 -5.70 16.31 -7.17
CA GLU A 472 -6.44 15.05 -7.11
C GLU A 472 -5.48 13.93 -6.70
N LEU A 473 -5.95 13.01 -5.85
CA LEU A 473 -5.18 11.84 -5.42
C LEU A 473 -5.08 10.85 -6.60
N VAL A 474 -3.86 10.40 -6.90
CA VAL A 474 -3.62 9.36 -7.91
C VAL A 474 -3.40 8.00 -7.26
N SER A 475 -2.57 7.94 -6.22
CA SER A 475 -2.25 6.69 -5.52
C SER A 475 -1.67 7.01 -4.15
N GLY A 476 -1.96 6.15 -3.17
CA GLY A 476 -1.27 6.12 -1.89
C GLY A 476 0.11 5.44 -2.01
N PRO A 477 0.87 5.43 -0.92
CA PRO A 477 2.14 4.70 -0.86
C PRO A 477 1.89 3.19 -0.97
N ARG A 478 2.90 2.46 -1.45
CA ARG A 478 2.84 0.99 -1.51
C ARG A 478 2.57 0.41 -0.13
N TRP A 479 1.89 -0.74 -0.08
CA TRP A 479 1.57 -1.45 1.16
C TRP A 479 2.81 -2.17 1.73
N ARG A 480 3.75 -1.37 2.22
CA ARG A 480 5.09 -1.78 2.66
C ARG A 480 5.49 -0.99 3.91
N LEU A 481 6.43 -1.53 4.67
CA LEU A 481 7.19 -0.69 5.59
C LEU A 481 8.10 0.22 4.77
N LYS A 482 8.12 1.51 5.09
CA LYS A 482 9.01 2.48 4.44
C LYS A 482 10.47 2.04 4.54
N ALA A 483 11.16 1.98 3.39
CA ALA A 483 12.55 1.57 3.30
C ALA A 483 13.43 2.64 2.66
N ASN A 484 14.75 2.51 2.82
CA ASN A 484 15.71 3.43 2.22
C ASN A 484 15.98 3.21 0.73
N LYS A 485 15.29 2.27 0.08
CA LYS A 485 15.52 1.83 -1.30
C LYS A 485 14.22 1.82 -2.09
N PHE A 486 14.31 1.99 -3.40
CA PHE A 486 13.16 1.98 -4.31
C PHE A 486 12.40 0.63 -4.33
N GLY A 487 13.11 -0.51 -4.42
CA GLY A 487 12.47 -1.83 -4.42
C GLY A 487 12.31 -2.47 -5.79
N GLN A 488 11.21 -3.18 -6.02
CA GLN A 488 10.96 -4.19 -7.08
C GLN A 488 11.74 -4.03 -8.40
N ASP A 489 11.63 -2.91 -9.12
CA ASP A 489 12.27 -2.71 -10.44
C ASP A 489 13.62 -1.99 -10.38
N ILE A 490 13.90 -1.33 -9.24
CA ILE A 490 15.19 -0.69 -8.94
C ILE A 490 15.74 -1.26 -7.62
N PRO A 491 15.99 -2.57 -7.56
CA PRO A 491 16.29 -3.27 -6.32
C PRO A 491 17.73 -3.01 -5.88
N GLY A 492 17.89 -2.26 -4.80
CA GLY A 492 19.19 -2.07 -4.16
C GLY A 492 19.74 -0.65 -4.26
N LEU A 493 19.15 0.21 -5.09
CA LEU A 493 19.48 1.63 -5.14
C LEU A 493 18.77 2.38 -4.01
N GLU A 494 19.51 3.16 -3.23
CA GLU A 494 18.93 4.05 -2.22
C GLU A 494 18.08 5.17 -2.85
N ILE A 495 17.08 5.66 -2.12
CA ILE A 495 16.30 6.82 -2.56
C ILE A 495 17.08 8.10 -2.20
N PRO A 496 17.40 8.97 -3.16
CA PRO A 496 18.20 10.16 -2.87
C PRO A 496 17.38 11.26 -2.20
N LEU A 497 17.99 12.00 -1.27
CA LEU A 497 17.38 13.16 -0.61
C LEU A 497 17.14 14.30 -1.62
N ILE A 498 18.12 14.54 -2.49
CA ILE A 498 18.00 15.45 -3.62
C ILE A 498 17.54 14.62 -4.82
N GLU A 499 16.28 14.79 -5.23
CA GLU A 499 15.73 14.08 -6.38
C GLU A 499 16.60 14.24 -7.63
N CYS A 500 16.70 13.17 -8.42
CA CYS A 500 17.45 13.16 -9.67
C CYS A 500 18.94 13.53 -9.52
N SER A 501 19.55 13.34 -8.34
CA SER A 501 21.01 13.35 -8.22
C SER A 501 21.63 12.14 -8.92
N ALA A 502 22.87 12.27 -9.40
CA ALA A 502 23.62 11.16 -9.98
C ALA A 502 24.02 10.15 -8.88
N PRO A 503 23.75 8.85 -9.06
CA PRO A 503 24.29 7.80 -8.19
C PRO A 503 25.78 7.49 -8.53
N PRO A 504 26.52 6.81 -7.64
CA PRO A 504 26.10 6.34 -6.32
C PRO A 504 25.94 7.48 -5.31
N PHE A 505 24.99 7.34 -4.39
CA PHE A 505 24.67 8.39 -3.43
C PHE A 505 25.62 8.35 -2.24
N ALA A 506 26.18 9.52 -1.90
CA ALA A 506 26.84 9.70 -0.61
C ALA A 506 25.80 9.56 0.52
N ARG A 507 26.25 9.16 1.72
CA ARG A 507 25.37 8.91 2.86
C ARG A 507 24.48 10.12 3.18
N GLU A 508 25.02 11.33 3.11
CA GLU A 508 24.32 12.59 3.34
C GLU A 508 23.21 12.89 2.31
N ASN A 509 23.19 12.19 1.18
CA ASN A 509 22.18 12.31 0.16
C ASN A 509 21.23 11.09 0.14
N VAL A 510 21.17 10.30 1.22
CA VAL A 510 20.15 9.25 1.39
C VAL A 510 18.92 9.86 2.06
N ARG A 511 17.74 9.69 1.46
CA ARG A 511 16.50 10.34 1.91
C ARG A 511 15.96 9.77 3.23
N TYR A 512 15.99 8.46 3.36
CA TYR A 512 15.41 7.73 4.50
C TYR A 512 16.51 6.99 5.24
N GLU A 513 16.85 7.43 6.45
CA GLU A 513 17.90 6.82 7.26
C GLU A 513 17.39 5.56 7.97
N VAL A 514 18.04 4.41 7.71
CA VAL A 514 17.65 3.12 8.30
C VAL A 514 17.72 3.18 9.84
N GLY A 515 16.63 2.75 10.49
CA GLY A 515 16.50 2.75 11.95
C GLY A 515 15.91 4.03 12.55
N GLU A 516 15.60 5.05 11.72
CA GLU A 516 14.84 6.21 12.17
C GLU A 516 13.35 5.86 12.30
N THR A 517 12.70 6.34 13.37
CA THR A 517 11.26 6.15 13.57
C THR A 517 10.46 6.99 12.56
N VAL A 518 9.51 6.33 11.89
CA VAL A 518 8.62 6.95 10.91
C VAL A 518 7.20 6.43 11.07
N THR A 519 6.25 7.21 10.61
CA THR A 519 4.86 6.78 10.43
C THR A 519 4.58 6.61 8.94
N THR A 520 4.09 5.42 8.60
CA THR A 520 3.58 5.10 7.26
C THR A 520 2.06 5.06 7.34
N VAL A 521 1.40 5.77 6.42
CA VAL A 521 -0.06 5.79 6.29
C VAL A 521 -0.40 5.26 4.92
N ILE A 522 -1.02 4.09 4.83
CA ILE A 522 -1.44 3.49 3.54
C ILE A 522 -2.93 3.70 3.33
N ASN A 523 -3.33 3.85 2.06
CA ASN A 523 -4.73 3.91 1.66
C ASN A 523 -5.24 2.49 1.38
N LEU A 524 -6.23 2.03 2.16
CA LEU A 524 -6.82 0.70 2.02
C LEU A 524 -7.87 0.64 0.88
N LEU A 525 -8.27 1.79 0.35
CA LEU A 525 -9.18 1.88 -0.80
C LEU A 525 -8.46 2.13 -2.13
N ASP A 526 -7.12 2.32 -2.12
CA ASP A 526 -6.32 2.37 -3.34
C ASP A 526 -6.35 0.98 -3.96
N TRP A 527 -6.93 0.81 -5.14
CA TRP A 527 -7.18 -0.50 -5.74
C TRP A 527 -7.14 -0.42 -7.26
N ASP A 528 -6.95 -1.57 -7.92
CA ASP A 528 -7.01 -1.62 -9.38
C ASP A 528 -8.48 -1.48 -9.84
N GLU A 529 -8.84 -0.32 -10.37
CA GLU A 529 -10.19 -0.05 -10.87
C GLU A 529 -10.63 -1.02 -11.97
N SER A 530 -9.68 -1.68 -12.67
CA SER A 530 -10.00 -2.69 -13.68
C SER A 530 -10.48 -4.01 -13.08
N GLU A 531 -10.15 -4.27 -11.82
CA GLU A 531 -10.62 -5.42 -11.04
C GLU A 531 -11.92 -5.12 -10.27
N GLY A 532 -12.35 -3.85 -10.26
CA GLY A 532 -13.56 -3.38 -9.58
C GLY A 532 -13.25 -2.45 -8.40
N PRO A 533 -14.25 -2.10 -7.58
CA PRO A 533 -13.99 -1.37 -6.34
C PRO A 533 -13.16 -2.24 -5.39
N SER A 534 -12.39 -1.60 -4.51
CA SER A 534 -11.69 -2.29 -3.42
C SER A 534 -12.66 -3.23 -2.67
N PRO A 535 -12.27 -4.47 -2.32
CA PRO A 535 -13.08 -5.32 -1.45
C PRO A 535 -13.34 -4.65 -0.08
N LEU A 536 -12.51 -3.67 0.28
CA LEU A 536 -12.63 -2.90 1.51
C LEU A 536 -13.51 -1.63 1.36
N ALA A 537 -14.16 -1.42 0.21
CA ALA A 537 -15.06 -0.28 -0.01
C ALA A 537 -16.40 -0.39 0.73
N THR A 538 -16.77 -1.57 1.22
CA THR A 538 -17.96 -1.77 2.06
C THR A 538 -17.62 -2.63 3.27
N SER A 539 -18.38 -2.47 4.36
CA SER A 539 -18.10 -3.17 5.63
C SER A 539 -18.09 -4.70 5.51
N LYS A 540 -18.73 -5.27 4.48
CA LYS A 540 -18.77 -6.73 4.26
C LYS A 540 -17.40 -7.35 4.05
N GLY A 541 -16.59 -6.74 3.19
CA GLY A 541 -15.25 -7.25 2.89
C GLY A 541 -14.25 -7.15 4.04
N TRP A 542 -14.65 -6.52 5.16
CA TRP A 542 -13.86 -6.45 6.39
C TRP A 542 -14.27 -7.49 7.43
N VAL A 543 -15.54 -7.89 7.45
CA VAL A 543 -16.09 -8.74 8.53
C VAL A 543 -16.28 -10.19 8.12
N ASP A 544 -16.36 -10.45 6.81
CA ASP A 544 -16.53 -11.78 6.25
C ASP A 544 -15.54 -12.01 5.10
N VAL A 545 -14.57 -12.90 5.33
CA VAL A 545 -13.59 -13.30 4.31
C VAL A 545 -14.25 -13.87 3.04
N LEU A 546 -15.46 -14.41 3.13
CA LEU A 546 -16.17 -14.94 1.97
C LEU A 546 -16.72 -13.85 1.04
N GLU A 547 -16.79 -12.60 1.51
CA GLU A 547 -17.14 -11.43 0.72
C GLU A 547 -15.88 -10.76 0.12
N ASN A 548 -14.69 -11.33 0.33
CA ASN A 548 -13.42 -10.87 -0.21
C ASN A 548 -12.83 -11.92 -1.18
N ASP A 549 -13.20 -11.82 -2.45
CA ASP A 549 -12.81 -12.75 -3.52
C ASP A 549 -11.28 -12.78 -3.81
N PHE A 550 -10.51 -11.84 -3.25
CA PHE A 550 -9.07 -11.73 -3.43
C PHE A 550 -8.27 -12.52 -2.38
N VAL A 551 -8.95 -13.15 -1.43
CA VAL A 551 -8.31 -13.95 -0.37
C VAL A 551 -8.74 -15.40 -0.51
N THR A 552 -7.75 -16.31 -0.50
CA THR A 552 -8.02 -17.75 -0.51
C THR A 552 -7.91 -18.32 0.90
N VAL A 553 -9.00 -18.87 1.42
CA VAL A 553 -9.03 -19.63 2.68
C VAL A 553 -8.46 -21.03 2.44
N ALA A 554 -7.41 -21.38 3.18
CA ALA A 554 -6.77 -22.69 3.12
C ALA A 554 -7.35 -23.70 4.11
N ASP A 555 -7.69 -23.24 5.32
CA ASP A 555 -8.23 -24.10 6.38
C ASP A 555 -9.12 -23.31 7.36
N THR A 556 -9.72 -23.99 8.33
CA THR A 556 -10.42 -23.39 9.47
C THR A 556 -9.93 -24.03 10.76
N ILE A 557 -9.20 -23.26 11.56
CA ILE A 557 -8.57 -23.73 12.79
C ILE A 557 -9.32 -23.13 13.98
N ASN A 558 -9.82 -23.99 14.88
CA ASN A 558 -10.63 -23.59 16.04
C ASN A 558 -11.83 -22.68 15.71
N GLY A 559 -12.39 -22.82 14.50
CA GLY A 559 -13.52 -22.00 14.03
C GLY A 559 -13.13 -20.66 13.41
N VAL A 560 -11.84 -20.38 13.25
CA VAL A 560 -11.30 -19.20 12.59
C VAL A 560 -10.77 -19.61 11.21
N PRO A 561 -11.30 -19.06 10.10
CA PRO A 561 -10.71 -19.23 8.77
C PRO A 561 -9.26 -18.75 8.73
N VAL A 562 -8.42 -19.45 7.99
CA VAL A 562 -7.00 -19.12 7.84
C VAL A 562 -6.64 -19.10 6.36
N THR A 563 -5.95 -18.05 5.91
CA THR A 563 -5.58 -17.89 4.50
C THR A 563 -4.47 -18.84 4.06
N THR A 564 -4.20 -18.91 2.75
CA THR A 564 -3.03 -19.64 2.20
C THR A 564 -1.70 -19.12 2.71
N ASN A 565 -1.62 -17.85 3.14
CA ASN A 565 -0.44 -17.29 3.80
C ASN A 565 -0.48 -17.47 5.32
N GLY A 566 -1.48 -18.14 5.86
CA GLY A 566 -1.59 -18.43 7.29
C GLY A 566 -2.22 -17.34 8.12
N LEU A 567 -2.73 -16.24 7.54
CA LEU A 567 -3.35 -15.17 8.32
C LEU A 567 -4.68 -15.64 8.89
N PRO A 568 -4.92 -15.55 10.22
CA PRO A 568 -6.26 -15.73 10.78
C PRO A 568 -7.18 -14.62 10.28
N MET A 569 -8.36 -15.00 9.77
CA MET A 569 -9.39 -14.09 9.29
C MET A 569 -10.59 -14.13 10.24
N THR A 570 -10.88 -13.01 10.86
CA THR A 570 -11.88 -12.84 11.92
C THR A 570 -12.94 -11.84 11.48
N ASN A 571 -13.80 -11.42 12.41
CA ASN A 571 -14.78 -10.36 12.16
C ASN A 571 -14.27 -8.98 12.61
N ASP A 572 -12.97 -8.89 12.91
CA ASP A 572 -12.21 -7.69 13.21
C ASP A 572 -11.16 -7.50 12.10
N PHE A 573 -10.46 -6.37 12.09
CA PHE A 573 -9.45 -6.10 11.07
C PHE A 573 -8.17 -6.88 11.36
N ASP A 574 -7.77 -7.73 10.44
CA ASP A 574 -6.64 -8.63 10.58
C ASP A 574 -5.43 -8.12 9.78
N LEU A 575 -4.37 -7.74 10.51
CA LEU A 575 -3.14 -7.21 9.92
C LEU A 575 -2.00 -8.19 10.06
N ALA A 576 -1.38 -8.56 8.93
CA ALA A 576 -0.07 -9.19 8.91
C ALA A 576 1.04 -8.17 8.60
N VAL A 577 2.18 -8.31 9.29
CA VAL A 577 3.42 -7.57 8.96
C VAL A 577 4.51 -8.59 8.64
N TYR A 578 5.04 -8.55 7.43
CA TYR A 578 6.08 -9.47 6.98
C TYR A 578 7.43 -8.75 7.01
N VAL A 579 8.29 -9.11 7.96
CA VAL A 579 9.69 -8.66 8.00
C VAL A 579 10.53 -9.72 7.29
N LYS A 580 11.12 -9.36 6.15
CA LYS A 580 11.84 -10.28 5.28
C LYS A 580 13.36 -10.07 5.41
N GLY A 581 14.11 -11.16 5.29
CA GLY A 581 15.53 -11.26 5.65
C GLY A 581 16.44 -10.08 5.31
N ASP A 582 17.26 -9.66 6.29
CA ASP A 582 18.56 -8.98 6.07
C ASP A 582 19.49 -8.89 7.31
N ARG A 583 19.30 -9.76 8.32
CA ARG A 583 20.02 -9.81 9.63
C ARG A 583 20.00 -8.55 10.50
N LYS A 584 19.74 -7.38 9.93
CA LYS A 584 19.70 -6.11 10.65
C LYS A 584 18.35 -6.02 11.37
N PRO A 585 18.36 -5.76 12.69
CA PRO A 585 17.11 -5.59 13.41
C PRO A 585 16.30 -4.40 12.88
N THR A 586 14.99 -4.58 12.72
CA THR A 586 14.00 -3.52 12.49
C THR A 586 13.02 -3.47 13.67
N ALA A 587 12.29 -2.36 13.82
CA ALA A 587 11.30 -2.18 14.87
C ALA A 587 9.94 -1.83 14.31
N VAL A 588 8.89 -2.37 14.92
CA VAL A 588 7.49 -2.02 14.67
C VAL A 588 6.88 -1.63 16.01
N PHE A 589 6.26 -0.46 16.08
CA PHE A 589 5.77 0.10 17.34
C PHE A 589 4.26 -0.03 17.45
N THR A 590 3.53 0.58 16.52
CA THR A 590 2.07 0.66 16.61
C THR A 590 1.37 0.49 15.27
N ALA A 591 0.11 0.06 15.31
CA ALA A 591 -0.82 0.11 14.20
C ALA A 591 -2.17 0.70 14.67
N GLN A 592 -2.81 1.50 13.82
CA GLN A 592 -4.15 2.02 14.05
C GLN A 592 -4.93 2.09 12.73
N LEU A 593 -6.17 1.62 12.76
CA LEU A 593 -7.10 1.73 11.64
C LEU A 593 -7.95 2.99 11.82
N ILE A 594 -8.06 3.78 10.75
CA ILE A 594 -8.86 4.99 10.71
C ILE A 594 -9.82 4.90 9.51
N ILE A 595 -11.12 4.99 9.78
CA ILE A 595 -12.21 4.89 8.80
C ILE A 595 -12.98 6.20 8.79
N ASN A 596 -13.29 6.70 7.59
CA ASN A 596 -14.14 7.87 7.35
C ASN A 596 -13.79 9.03 8.29
N GLU A 597 -12.50 9.44 8.31
CA GLU A 597 -11.98 10.49 9.22
C GLU A 597 -12.97 11.65 9.39
N ASP A 598 -13.14 12.10 10.63
CA ASP A 598 -13.84 13.34 10.92
C ASP A 598 -13.12 14.46 10.16
N VAL A 599 -13.70 14.90 9.05
CA VAL A 599 -13.24 16.12 8.39
C VAL A 599 -13.58 17.24 9.36
N GLU A 600 -12.59 17.77 10.08
CA GLU A 600 -12.73 19.07 10.73
C GLU A 600 -13.13 20.05 9.63
N VAL A 601 -14.41 20.39 9.59
CA VAL A 601 -14.91 21.46 8.72
C VAL A 601 -14.08 22.68 9.11
N PRO A 602 -13.27 23.26 8.21
CA PRO A 602 -12.44 24.41 8.56
C PRO A 602 -13.39 25.49 9.07
N VAL A 603 -13.28 25.72 10.37
CA VAL A 603 -14.05 26.70 11.10
C VAL A 603 -13.51 28.06 10.60
N PRO A 604 -14.31 28.88 9.89
CA PRO A 604 -13.85 30.19 9.47
C PRO A 604 -13.38 30.97 10.70
N ASP A 605 -12.22 31.63 10.58
CA ASP A 605 -11.67 32.46 11.66
C ASP A 605 -12.74 33.47 12.10
N SER A 606 -13.25 33.27 13.31
CA SER A 606 -14.35 34.03 13.86
C SER A 606 -14.09 34.27 15.33
N ASP A 607 -14.30 35.51 15.76
CA ASP A 607 -14.20 35.87 17.17
C ASP A 607 -15.30 35.22 18.02
N MET A 608 -16.29 34.55 17.40
CA MET A 608 -17.41 33.88 18.06
C MET A 608 -17.12 32.40 18.35
N SER A 609 -17.22 32.01 19.63
CA SER A 609 -16.94 30.63 20.05
C SER A 609 -17.87 30.10 21.14
N ILE A 610 -18.00 28.77 21.22
CA ILE A 610 -18.63 28.10 22.36
C ILE A 610 -17.61 28.02 23.50
N THR A 611 -17.80 28.84 24.52
CA THR A 611 -16.89 28.88 25.67
C THR A 611 -17.25 27.91 26.79
N ASN A 612 -18.45 27.32 26.74
CA ASN A 612 -18.90 26.29 27.68
C ASN A 612 -20.09 25.53 27.11
N PHE A 613 -20.03 24.21 27.06
CA PHE A 613 -21.18 23.37 26.71
C PHE A 613 -21.46 22.38 27.83
N LYS A 614 -22.72 22.32 28.27
CA LYS A 614 -23.14 21.48 29.40
C LYS A 614 -24.39 20.68 29.05
N VAL A 615 -24.22 19.38 29.12
CA VAL A 615 -25.27 18.37 29.09
C VAL A 615 -25.18 17.52 30.36
N PRO A 616 -26.29 16.92 30.83
CA PRO A 616 -26.24 16.03 31.99
C PRO A 616 -25.51 14.73 31.63
N SER A 617 -24.57 14.29 32.45
CA SER A 617 -23.88 13.02 32.21
C SER A 617 -24.80 11.79 32.28
N LYS A 618 -25.88 11.85 33.09
CA LYS A 618 -26.84 10.75 33.28
C LYS A 618 -28.27 11.26 33.47
N VAL A 619 -29.24 10.62 32.81
CA VAL A 619 -30.67 10.86 32.98
C VAL A 619 -31.47 9.56 32.97
N ASN A 620 -32.68 9.58 33.54
CA ASN A 620 -33.58 8.42 33.50
C ASN A 620 -34.47 8.51 32.25
N THR A 621 -34.94 7.38 31.73
CA THR A 621 -35.91 7.31 30.63
C THR A 621 -37.17 8.12 30.92
N LEU A 622 -37.76 8.70 29.87
CA LEU A 622 -38.97 9.55 29.93
C LEU A 622 -38.91 10.74 30.91
N ARG A 623 -37.72 11.17 31.32
CA ARG A 623 -37.54 12.36 32.16
C ARG A 623 -37.67 13.62 31.31
N SER A 624 -38.61 14.47 31.67
CA SER A 624 -38.82 15.77 31.03
C SER A 624 -38.06 16.91 31.74
N ASN A 625 -37.99 18.07 31.07
CA ASN A 625 -37.37 19.30 31.58
C ASN A 625 -35.89 19.18 31.94
N ILE A 626 -35.15 18.32 31.23
CA ILE A 626 -33.71 18.19 31.36
C ILE A 626 -33.06 19.44 30.74
N LEU A 627 -32.11 20.05 31.46
CA LEU A 627 -31.45 21.27 31.00
C LEU A 627 -30.22 20.93 30.16
N ILE A 628 -30.14 21.54 28.98
CA ILE A 628 -28.99 21.56 28.09
C ILE A 628 -28.60 23.02 27.90
N SER A 629 -27.31 23.35 27.96
CA SER A 629 -26.90 24.74 27.81
C SER A 629 -25.57 24.92 27.10
N ALA A 630 -25.50 25.94 26.25
CA ALA A 630 -24.28 26.40 25.58
C ALA A 630 -24.04 27.88 25.92
N VAL A 631 -22.79 28.25 26.17
CA VAL A 631 -22.37 29.64 26.39
C VAL A 631 -21.55 30.09 25.19
N VAL A 632 -22.11 31.01 24.41
CA VAL A 632 -21.41 31.61 23.26
C VAL A 632 -20.71 32.88 23.74
N GLY A 633 -19.44 33.04 23.38
CA GLY A 633 -18.65 34.22 23.70
C GLY A 633 -18.12 34.90 22.44
N ASN A 634 -17.90 36.20 22.54
CA ASN A 634 -17.11 36.97 21.58
C ASN A 634 -15.73 37.24 22.19
N ASP A 635 -14.65 37.01 21.44
CA ASP A 635 -13.28 37.17 21.92
C ASP A 635 -13.03 38.60 22.45
N PRO A 636 -12.28 38.79 23.55
CA PRO A 636 -11.95 40.14 24.05
C PRO A 636 -11.20 41.02 23.05
N SER A 637 -10.49 40.42 22.09
CA SER A 637 -9.74 41.12 21.04
C SER A 637 -10.56 41.41 19.78
N ALA A 638 -11.81 40.94 19.73
CA ALA A 638 -12.71 41.16 18.61
C ALA A 638 -12.91 42.64 18.29
N LEU A 639 -12.95 42.97 17.00
CA LEU A 639 -13.08 44.37 16.53
C LEU A 639 -14.53 44.86 16.46
N ALA A 640 -15.51 43.95 16.56
CA ALA A 640 -16.93 44.23 16.47
C ALA A 640 -17.78 43.28 17.33
N SER A 641 -19.04 43.64 17.56
CA SER A 641 -20.00 42.73 18.18
C SER A 641 -20.40 41.62 17.20
N GLY A 642 -20.54 40.39 17.70
CA GLY A 642 -20.91 39.22 16.90
C GLY A 642 -22.40 38.92 16.92
N SER A 643 -22.92 38.38 15.81
CA SER A 643 -24.31 37.92 15.64
C SER A 643 -24.34 36.59 14.89
N GLY A 644 -25.29 35.72 15.20
CA GLY A 644 -25.33 34.37 14.63
C GLY A 644 -26.43 33.51 15.21
N THR A 645 -26.27 32.20 15.05
CA THR A 645 -27.18 31.17 15.60
C THR A 645 -26.39 30.13 16.36
N VAL A 646 -26.89 29.67 17.50
CA VAL A 646 -26.43 28.46 18.16
C VAL A 646 -27.42 27.33 17.88
N ASN A 647 -26.92 26.19 17.43
CA ASN A 647 -27.67 24.97 17.22
C ASN A 647 -27.16 23.87 18.15
N ILE A 648 -28.03 23.01 18.65
CA ILE A 648 -27.67 21.85 19.46
C ILE A 648 -28.48 20.66 18.96
N SER A 649 -27.80 19.67 18.42
CA SER A 649 -28.38 18.38 17.99
C SER A 649 -27.97 17.28 18.96
N GLY A 650 -28.87 16.35 19.23
CA GLY A 650 -28.63 15.14 20.02
C GLY A 650 -28.99 13.92 19.18
N ILE A 651 -28.01 13.07 18.93
CA ILE A 651 -28.16 11.81 18.18
C ILE A 651 -27.96 10.66 19.17
N ASP A 652 -28.85 9.68 19.13
CA ASP A 652 -28.74 8.49 19.98
C ASP A 652 -27.83 7.41 19.37
N GLY A 653 -27.52 6.36 20.14
CA GLY A 653 -26.67 5.25 19.67
C GLY A 653 -27.22 4.44 18.49
N THR A 654 -28.43 4.73 17.99
CA THR A 654 -29.00 4.14 16.77
C THR A 654 -28.94 5.10 15.58
N GLY A 655 -28.39 6.30 15.75
CA GLY A 655 -28.36 7.35 14.73
C GLY A 655 -29.63 8.21 14.67
N ALA A 656 -30.61 8.00 15.56
CA ALA A 656 -31.85 8.77 15.55
C ALA A 656 -31.70 10.12 16.25
N GLU A 657 -32.27 11.19 15.65
CA GLU A 657 -32.33 12.51 16.28
C GLU A 657 -33.29 12.48 17.49
N VAL A 658 -32.76 12.71 18.68
CA VAL A 658 -33.52 12.73 19.95
C VAL A 658 -33.69 14.14 20.53
N GLY A 659 -33.07 15.15 19.92
CA GLY A 659 -33.27 16.55 20.25
C GLY A 659 -32.60 17.49 19.26
N ASN A 660 -33.30 18.55 18.89
CA ASN A 660 -32.77 19.59 18.01
C ASN A 660 -33.26 20.95 18.49
N PHE A 661 -32.31 21.83 18.80
CA PHE A 661 -32.57 23.11 19.42
C PHE A 661 -31.78 24.20 18.73
N SER A 662 -32.40 25.35 18.49
CA SER A 662 -31.72 26.50 17.90
C SER A 662 -32.14 27.81 18.57
N ALA A 663 -31.21 28.75 18.63
CA ALA A 663 -31.47 30.12 19.06
C ALA A 663 -30.55 31.09 18.32
N SER A 664 -31.10 32.20 17.83
CA SER A 664 -30.30 33.29 17.27
C SER A 664 -29.85 34.25 18.36
N PHE A 665 -28.69 34.87 18.15
CA PHE A 665 -28.13 35.91 19.01
C PHE A 665 -27.65 37.08 18.16
N SER A 666 -27.64 38.26 18.76
CA SER A 666 -27.14 39.48 18.12
C SER A 666 -26.43 40.37 19.13
N ASP A 667 -25.50 41.17 18.63
CA ASP A 667 -24.83 42.22 19.38
C ASP A 667 -24.04 41.74 20.62
N ILE A 668 -23.42 40.55 20.59
CA ILE A 668 -22.50 40.12 21.66
C ILE A 668 -21.21 40.93 21.55
N GLU A 669 -21.03 41.95 22.40
CA GLU A 669 -19.84 42.81 22.43
C GLU A 669 -18.54 42.02 22.70
N PRO A 670 -17.36 42.50 22.23
CA PRO A 670 -16.07 41.89 22.53
C PRO A 670 -15.86 41.60 24.02
N GLY A 671 -15.45 40.37 24.33
CA GLY A 671 -15.25 39.88 25.71
C GLY A 671 -16.53 39.57 26.49
N LYS A 672 -17.72 39.69 25.88
CA LYS A 672 -19.00 39.29 26.49
C LYS A 672 -19.38 37.87 26.10
N LYS A 673 -20.34 37.32 26.87
CA LYS A 673 -20.85 35.96 26.72
C LYS A 673 -22.37 35.94 26.92
N GLU A 674 -23.04 35.09 26.17
CA GLU A 674 -24.47 34.82 26.31
C GLU A 674 -24.71 33.33 26.56
N ASN A 675 -25.70 33.00 27.39
CA ASN A 675 -25.98 31.63 27.82
C ASN A 675 -27.34 31.17 27.30
N PHE A 676 -27.31 30.18 26.41
CA PHE A 676 -28.48 29.57 25.79
C PHE A 676 -28.84 28.31 26.56
N LYS A 677 -30.12 28.19 26.91
CA LYS A 677 -30.65 27.11 27.73
C LYS A 677 -31.86 26.49 27.07
N PHE A 678 -31.78 25.20 26.81
CA PHE A 678 -32.82 24.41 26.19
C PHE A 678 -33.33 23.33 27.14
N ARG A 679 -34.58 22.91 26.92
CA ARG A 679 -35.24 21.87 27.71
C ARG A 679 -35.48 20.65 26.83
N TRP A 680 -34.94 19.54 27.27
CA TRP A 680 -35.06 18.25 26.59
C TRP A 680 -35.89 17.26 27.42
N THR A 681 -36.48 16.29 26.73
CA THR A 681 -37.15 15.14 27.33
C THR A 681 -36.45 13.88 26.83
N SER A 682 -35.91 13.07 27.73
CA SER A 682 -35.15 11.88 27.37
C SER A 682 -36.03 10.81 26.72
N PRO A 683 -35.48 10.00 25.80
CA PRO A 683 -36.20 8.92 25.13
C PRO A 683 -36.73 7.86 26.11
N ALA A 684 -37.62 7.00 25.59
CA ALA A 684 -38.24 5.92 26.35
C ALA A 684 -37.32 4.72 26.58
N GLN A 685 -36.29 4.58 25.73
CA GLN A 685 -35.36 3.46 25.73
C GLN A 685 -34.00 3.86 26.33
N ARG A 686 -33.24 2.86 26.78
CA ARG A 686 -31.85 3.06 27.20
C ARG A 686 -31.02 3.37 25.97
N THR A 687 -30.21 4.41 26.05
CA THR A 687 -29.32 4.81 24.96
C THR A 687 -28.25 5.77 25.48
N GLU A 688 -27.23 5.97 24.67
CA GLU A 688 -26.27 7.07 24.81
C GLU A 688 -26.65 8.15 23.79
N VAL A 689 -26.60 9.40 24.22
CA VAL A 689 -26.91 10.55 23.37
C VAL A 689 -25.66 11.39 23.23
N LEU A 690 -25.11 11.45 22.02
CA LEU A 690 -24.07 12.40 21.63
C LEU A 690 -24.74 13.72 21.30
N TRP A 691 -24.40 14.76 22.05
CA TRP A 691 -24.83 16.11 21.78
C TRP A 691 -23.75 16.89 21.07
N THR A 692 -24.12 17.56 19.99
CA THR A 692 -23.25 18.47 19.24
C THR A 692 -23.87 19.86 19.25
N ALA A 693 -23.17 20.81 19.87
CA ALA A 693 -23.49 22.23 19.80
C ALA A 693 -22.63 22.90 18.72
N THR A 694 -23.23 23.76 17.89
CA THR A 694 -22.54 24.55 16.88
C THR A 694 -22.95 26.01 16.96
N VAL A 695 -22.03 26.92 16.65
CA VAL A 695 -22.30 28.34 16.42
C VAL A 695 -22.12 28.62 14.95
N THR A 696 -23.10 29.29 14.34
CA THR A 696 -23.12 29.66 12.93
C THR A 696 -23.15 31.18 12.80
N VAL A 697 -22.19 31.76 12.08
CA VAL A 697 -22.13 33.19 11.74
C VAL A 697 -22.11 33.28 10.22
N ASP A 698 -22.90 34.19 9.64
CA ASP A 698 -23.03 34.37 8.18
C ASP A 698 -23.28 33.08 7.37
N GLY A 699 -23.96 32.11 7.99
CA GLY A 699 -24.30 30.83 7.36
C GLY A 699 -23.20 29.77 7.42
N GLN A 700 -22.06 30.04 8.06
CA GLN A 700 -20.96 29.09 8.26
C GLN A 700 -20.79 28.71 9.73
N VAL A 701 -20.46 27.45 10.01
CA VAL A 701 -20.18 26.99 11.39
C VAL A 701 -18.82 27.49 11.81
N VAL A 702 -18.78 28.31 12.87
CA VAL A 702 -17.59 28.99 13.39
C VAL A 702 -17.13 28.51 14.77
N SER A 703 -17.86 27.56 15.37
CA SER A 703 -17.41 26.87 16.59
C SER A 703 -18.28 25.65 16.84
N SER A 704 -17.70 24.57 17.38
CA SER A 704 -18.43 23.38 17.79
C SER A 704 -17.99 22.89 19.17
N ALA A 705 -18.87 22.17 19.87
CA ALA A 705 -18.57 21.51 21.14
C ALA A 705 -19.45 20.28 21.30
N GLN A 706 -18.93 19.23 21.91
CA GLN A 706 -19.67 17.98 22.12
C GLN A 706 -19.85 17.64 23.60
N GLY A 707 -20.85 16.81 23.89
CA GLY A 707 -21.10 16.28 25.23
C GLY A 707 -21.97 15.02 25.19
N MET A 708 -21.75 14.11 26.13
CA MET A 708 -22.45 12.83 26.19
C MET A 708 -23.48 12.79 27.34
N THR A 709 -24.65 12.21 27.07
CA THR A 709 -25.67 11.90 28.09
C THR A 709 -26.05 10.43 28.04
N LEU A 710 -25.95 9.75 29.17
CA LEU A 710 -26.39 8.37 29.30
C LEU A 710 -27.83 8.27 29.83
N VAL A 711 -28.72 7.65 29.05
CA VAL A 711 -30.14 7.44 29.40
C VAL A 711 -30.33 6.02 29.94
N ARG A 712 -30.83 5.89 31.17
CA ARG A 712 -31.05 4.58 31.83
C ARG A 712 -32.47 4.47 32.39
N ASP A 713 -32.93 3.26 32.68
CA ASP A 713 -34.22 3.10 33.34
C ASP A 713 -34.25 3.74 34.72
N LYS A 714 -35.44 4.14 35.14
CA LYS A 714 -35.70 4.50 36.52
C LYS A 714 -35.57 3.23 37.38
N GLY A 715 -34.44 3.11 38.06
CA GLY A 715 -34.22 2.06 39.07
C GLY A 715 -35.26 2.10 40.19
#